data_AF-A0A8A4TR39-F1
#
_entry.id   AF-A0A8A4TR39-F1
#
_cell.length_a   1.000
_cell.length_b   1.000
_cell.length_c   1.000
_cell.angle_alpha   90.00
_cell.angle_beta   90.00
_cell.angle_gamma   90.00
#
_symmetry.space_group_name_H-M   'P 1'
#
loop_
_entity.id
_entity.type
_entity.pdbx_description
1 polymer ?
#
loop_
_entity_poly.entity_id
_entity_poly.type
_entity_poly.pdbx_seq_one_letter_code
_entity_poly.pdbx_strand_id
1 'polypeptide(L)'
;MNTFKLLLVVFFTSWCFAQDVDCPGFEILEQPEAQSACLGESASFSVVATGAGTPTYQWRKDCVPLVGETAATLTIDAVTDADYGWYSCTVTDDCGVLHTIEVPLDRDPELAITQQPIPFDFACLGDPYTLGVTATGATTFQWRKDCEPILGATSSTYEIDAVLMEDLGNYDCVVGNSCAVLTSTTANLMAQSIPTVELLTFDITCEDAAGSLFAIVNPTTGVTYQWFKDDVALVGEVSRRLRFNSLDPDDSGEYFCRVQLPCGPEDTETFDLAVQPKARFTSQPQSQSVCEGDTTTFAVVAEGPAEITYRWQKDGNDLPDSNTPTLILEDVDADDLGQYRCFLSSGECDGEVSETATLSLDPDCDERDVNCPGFAIVQQPQNQTACLGESASFSVTAIGEGTLSYQWRKNGFKLDGATASTLILDSVTDADYGSYSCTVSDNCGVLTTIVVHLDSNVELAIRQDPMSNYRACQGESFTFSVVAEGATSYQWRRDCEPIEGATDSSYTIESIGPDDFGKYDCVVMNACAVLTSKSGILFETPLPSIEVRPVQTTCVGENASLWAIVVPGGAVDAYQWYKDGEPLAGEIASVLQFSPLSTEDSGSYFCRLELQCGSVDTETEELVIEPPASFTSQPESQTVCPDQTVTLSVTATGPQNITYRWQKDEVDIPGADAPTLVIEGLDENDVGDYRCFLSSGDCGGEASQVATLSLDVNCFVTDPELRTFLVDATWRDGENDVVIDLDDNGLISQSEAELVTGVLDVSGLGIEDLVGISFFANLTGLICADNRLTGLPAELGDMANLKTLDASGNQIDHLPDFSTTSLTFLDLSNNRLPGASRGLGGAFPSTLESLALDSNAFSSLPSLVGLPELHVFTIAGNQISDFAGLSADNGIGDESQDRIALEYNRLGDQPSPCTGLQDLIDRIAASGAELSIDPQVDVRPSADWPQENVLDLMISLFVDLNCGGDR
;
A
#
# COMPACT_ATOMS: atom_id res chain seq x y z
N MET A 1 -8.15 -5.01 44.38
CA MET A 1 -9.40 -5.14 45.19
C MET A 1 -9.16 -4.50 46.57
N ASN A 2 -9.39 -3.19 46.70
CA ASN A 2 -9.07 -2.42 47.91
C ASN A 2 -10.30 -2.23 48.81
N THR A 3 -10.41 -2.97 49.91
CA THR A 3 -11.02 -2.51 51.17
C THR A 3 -10.82 -3.54 52.29
N PHE A 4 -10.87 -3.08 53.55
CA PHE A 4 -10.71 -3.86 54.79
C PHE A 4 -9.31 -4.41 55.11
N LYS A 5 -8.48 -3.54 55.73
CA LYS A 5 -8.07 -3.72 57.14
C LYS A 5 -7.45 -2.45 57.71
N LEU A 6 -8.30 -1.62 58.31
CA LEU A 6 -7.86 -0.51 59.16
C LEU A 6 -8.75 -0.44 60.40
N LEU A 7 -8.45 -1.27 61.42
CA LEU A 7 -8.74 -1.03 62.85
C LEU A 7 -8.23 -2.17 63.73
N LEU A 8 -7.61 -1.81 64.88
CA LEU A 8 -7.33 -2.65 66.05
C LEU A 8 -6.36 -3.85 65.82
N VAL A 9 -5.38 -4.14 66.68
CA VAL A 9 -5.28 -3.94 68.14
C VAL A 9 -3.85 -3.54 68.55
N VAL A 10 -3.73 -2.47 69.34
CA VAL A 10 -2.53 -2.13 70.12
C VAL A 10 -2.40 -3.10 71.31
N PHE A 11 -1.18 -3.33 71.80
CA PHE A 11 -0.78 -4.16 72.96
C PHE A 11 -0.55 -5.66 72.69
N PHE A 12 0.73 -6.05 72.65
CA PHE A 12 1.34 -6.83 73.75
C PHE A 12 2.88 -6.67 73.76
N THR A 13 3.36 -5.58 74.36
CA THR A 13 4.79 -5.42 74.69
C THR A 13 5.13 -6.27 75.93
N SER A 14 5.89 -7.34 75.76
CA SER A 14 6.50 -8.07 76.87
C SER A 14 7.84 -7.42 77.25
N TRP A 15 7.81 -6.39 78.08
CA TRP A 15 9.03 -5.75 78.58
C TRP A 15 9.63 -6.52 79.76
N CYS A 16 10.91 -6.85 79.64
CA CYS A 16 11.75 -7.24 80.76
C CYS A 16 12.63 -6.04 81.16
N PHE A 17 12.76 -5.77 82.46
CA PHE A 17 13.36 -4.55 83.00
C PHE A 17 14.83 -4.30 82.59
N ALA A 18 15.12 -3.05 82.23
CA ALA A 18 16.39 -2.37 82.53
C ALA A 18 16.08 -0.89 82.88
N GLN A 19 16.93 -0.27 83.70
CA GLN A 19 16.67 0.99 84.42
C GLN A 19 16.46 2.22 83.52
N ASP A 20 15.60 3.14 84.00
CA ASP A 20 15.49 4.51 83.49
C ASP A 20 16.85 5.23 83.52
N VAL A 21 17.32 5.64 82.35
CA VAL A 21 18.07 6.89 82.18
C VAL A 21 17.09 7.86 81.53
N ASP A 22 16.73 8.92 82.24
CA ASP A 22 15.72 9.89 81.80
C ASP A 22 16.26 10.71 80.61
N CYS A 23 15.87 10.33 79.40
CA CYS A 23 16.42 10.79 78.13
C CYS A 23 15.34 11.42 77.22
N PRO A 24 14.86 12.63 77.54
CA PRO A 24 13.90 13.34 76.70
C PRO A 24 14.55 13.76 75.37
N GLY A 25 14.07 13.17 74.26
CA GLY A 25 14.50 13.49 72.90
C GLY A 25 15.02 12.31 72.06
N PHE A 26 15.14 11.11 72.64
CA PHE A 26 15.45 9.89 71.86
C PHE A 26 14.17 9.23 71.33
N GLU A 27 13.86 9.46 70.06
CA GLU A 27 12.66 8.92 69.38
C GLU A 27 12.89 8.72 67.88
N ILE A 28 12.09 7.83 67.27
CA ILE A 28 12.03 7.65 65.81
C ILE A 28 10.94 8.59 65.29
N LEU A 29 11.33 9.59 64.49
CA LEU A 29 10.44 10.58 63.88
C LEU A 29 9.80 10.05 62.60
N GLU A 30 10.55 9.34 61.77
CA GLU A 30 10.07 8.75 60.52
C GLU A 30 10.40 7.26 60.47
N GLN A 31 9.38 6.46 60.14
CA GLN A 31 9.47 5.02 59.95
C GLN A 31 9.82 4.73 58.49
N PRO A 32 10.46 3.58 58.18
CA PRO A 32 10.65 3.15 56.80
C PRO A 32 9.29 2.80 56.18
N GLU A 33 9.12 3.07 54.89
CA GLU A 33 7.93 2.73 54.12
C GLU A 33 8.10 1.41 53.36
N ALA A 34 6.99 0.74 53.05
CA ALA A 34 7.01 -0.43 52.17
C ALA A 34 7.52 -0.06 50.78
N GLN A 35 8.29 -0.95 50.15
CA GLN A 35 8.82 -0.76 48.81
C GLN A 35 8.39 -1.92 47.91
N SER A 36 8.29 -1.66 46.62
CA SER A 36 8.15 -2.68 45.58
C SER A 36 9.09 -2.31 44.43
N ALA A 37 9.80 -3.31 43.90
CA ALA A 37 10.83 -3.08 42.89
C ALA A 37 11.04 -4.32 42.00
N CYS A 38 11.47 -4.07 40.78
CA CYS A 38 11.82 -5.10 39.81
C CYS A 38 13.25 -5.62 40.04
N LEU A 39 13.56 -6.81 39.50
CA LEU A 39 14.93 -7.33 39.55
C LEU A 39 15.88 -6.39 38.79
N GLY A 40 16.93 -5.93 39.48
CA GLY A 40 17.92 -4.99 38.94
C GLY A 40 17.61 -3.50 39.15
N GLU A 41 16.41 -3.13 39.63
CA GLU A 41 16.12 -1.76 40.06
C GLU A 41 16.66 -1.48 41.46
N SER A 42 16.72 -0.19 41.84
CA SER A 42 17.10 0.21 43.19
C SER A 42 15.90 0.37 44.12
N ALA A 43 16.05 -0.07 45.37
CA ALA A 43 15.08 0.12 46.44
C ALA A 43 15.76 0.78 47.64
N SER A 44 15.04 1.62 48.40
CA SER A 44 15.62 2.25 49.59
C SER A 44 14.64 2.33 50.76
N PHE A 45 15.18 2.14 51.96
CA PHE A 45 14.46 2.28 53.22
C PHE A 45 15.18 3.32 54.08
N SER A 46 14.47 4.35 54.53
CA SER A 46 15.03 5.43 55.37
C SER A 46 14.40 5.45 56.76
N VAL A 47 15.16 5.95 57.74
CA VAL A 47 14.72 6.15 59.12
C VAL A 47 15.24 7.49 59.61
N VAL A 48 14.37 8.33 60.15
CA VAL A 48 14.77 9.57 60.83
C VAL A 48 14.55 9.38 62.32
N ALA A 49 15.60 9.58 63.10
CA ALA A 49 15.55 9.50 64.56
C ALA A 49 16.37 10.64 65.20
N THR A 50 15.92 11.11 66.36
CA THR A 50 16.63 12.07 67.21
C THR A 50 17.17 11.37 68.45
N GLY A 51 18.16 11.96 69.11
CA GLY A 51 18.80 11.44 70.32
C GLY A 51 19.56 12.52 71.08
N ALA A 52 20.12 12.16 72.24
CA ALA A 52 21.01 13.02 73.01
C ALA A 52 22.47 12.92 72.53
N GLY A 53 22.85 11.75 72.01
CA GLY A 53 24.08 11.54 71.24
C GLY A 53 23.81 11.54 69.73
N THR A 54 24.73 10.95 68.96
CA THR A 54 24.53 10.71 67.53
C THR A 54 23.94 9.31 67.35
N PRO A 55 22.68 9.16 66.88
CA PRO A 55 22.07 7.85 66.71
C PRO A 55 22.87 6.97 65.73
N THR A 56 23.05 5.71 66.11
CA THR A 56 23.63 4.66 65.28
C THR A 56 22.54 3.72 64.80
N TYR A 57 22.67 3.23 63.58
CA TYR A 57 21.66 2.41 62.92
C TYR A 57 22.20 0.99 62.71
N GLN A 58 21.31 0.02 62.66
CA GLN A 58 21.62 -1.34 62.25
C GLN A 58 20.40 -1.94 61.57
N TRP A 59 20.46 -2.03 60.25
CA TRP A 59 19.40 -2.64 59.45
C TRP A 59 19.34 -4.15 59.64
N ARG A 60 18.14 -4.68 59.45
CA ARG A 60 17.79 -6.09 59.53
C ARG A 60 16.92 -6.46 58.34
N LYS A 61 17.13 -7.67 57.83
CA LYS A 61 16.20 -8.35 56.93
C LYS A 61 15.71 -9.62 57.61
N ASP A 62 14.40 -9.83 57.64
CA ASP A 62 13.72 -10.98 58.24
C ASP A 62 14.23 -11.24 59.68
N CYS A 63 14.25 -10.17 60.49
CA CYS A 63 14.84 -10.08 61.84
C CYS A 63 16.38 -10.25 61.97
N VAL A 64 17.10 -10.64 60.91
CA VAL A 64 18.57 -10.87 60.91
C VAL A 64 19.34 -9.58 60.59
N PRO A 65 20.34 -9.16 61.38
CA PRO A 65 21.16 -7.98 61.09
C PRO A 65 21.96 -8.09 59.79
N LEU A 66 21.90 -7.06 58.95
CA LEU A 66 22.71 -6.91 57.74
C LEU A 66 24.09 -6.36 58.09
N VAL A 67 25.14 -7.11 57.79
CA VAL A 67 26.50 -6.79 58.24
C VAL A 67 27.07 -5.60 57.47
N GLY A 68 27.26 -4.47 58.15
CA GLY A 68 27.80 -3.22 57.58
C GLY A 68 26.75 -2.12 57.41
N GLU A 69 25.47 -2.49 57.30
CA GLU A 69 24.36 -1.58 57.03
C GLU A 69 23.95 -0.77 58.27
N THR A 70 24.71 0.32 58.48
CA THR A 70 24.67 1.15 59.70
C THR A 70 24.36 2.62 59.43
N ALA A 71 23.95 2.95 58.21
CA ALA A 71 23.46 4.27 57.82
C ALA A 71 21.96 4.43 58.13
N ALA A 72 21.49 5.69 58.22
CA ALA A 72 20.08 6.03 58.41
C ALA A 72 19.19 5.61 57.20
N THR A 73 19.80 5.38 56.05
CA THR A 73 19.16 4.85 54.84
C THR A 73 19.88 3.58 54.42
N LEU A 74 19.14 2.51 54.19
CA LEU A 74 19.57 1.33 53.46
C LEU A 74 19.21 1.52 51.99
N THR A 75 20.18 1.39 51.10
CA THR A 75 19.96 1.39 49.64
C THR A 75 20.39 0.04 49.08
N ILE A 76 19.53 -0.57 48.28
CA ILE A 76 19.82 -1.77 47.50
C ILE A 76 19.91 -1.27 46.07
N ASP A 77 21.11 -1.17 45.50
CA ASP A 77 21.32 -0.53 44.19
C ASP A 77 20.76 -1.35 43.00
N ALA A 78 20.65 -2.67 43.16
CA ALA A 78 20.10 -3.60 42.18
C ALA A 78 19.49 -4.81 42.89
N VAL A 79 18.16 -4.83 43.03
CA VAL A 79 17.39 -5.84 43.75
C VAL A 79 17.52 -7.21 43.10
N THR A 80 17.75 -8.25 43.90
CA THR A 80 17.75 -9.67 43.49
C THR A 80 16.64 -10.45 44.18
N ASP A 81 16.36 -11.69 43.73
CA ASP A 81 15.41 -12.57 44.43
C ASP A 81 15.78 -12.82 45.90
N ALA A 82 17.04 -12.65 46.27
CA ALA A 82 17.53 -12.78 47.64
C ALA A 82 17.26 -11.54 48.52
N ASP A 83 16.76 -10.43 47.94
CA ASP A 83 16.50 -9.17 48.64
C ASP A 83 15.01 -9.00 49.02
N TYR A 84 14.06 -9.63 48.34
CA TYR A 84 12.65 -9.60 48.76
C TYR A 84 12.44 -10.18 50.16
N GLY A 85 11.71 -9.48 51.03
CA GLY A 85 11.52 -9.83 52.45
C GLY A 85 11.23 -8.63 53.35
N TRP A 86 11.25 -8.80 54.67
CA TRP A 86 10.84 -7.77 55.63
C TRP A 86 12.03 -7.02 56.22
N TYR A 87 12.05 -5.70 56.06
CA TYR A 87 13.11 -4.82 56.52
C TYR A 87 12.70 -4.05 57.78
N SER A 88 13.63 -3.93 58.73
CA SER A 88 13.51 -3.05 59.89
C SER A 88 14.88 -2.53 60.32
N CYS A 89 14.91 -1.44 61.06
CA CYS A 89 16.13 -0.86 61.62
C CYS A 89 16.10 -0.88 63.15
N THR A 90 17.26 -1.15 63.75
CA THR A 90 17.52 -0.94 65.17
C THR A 90 18.29 0.36 65.32
N VAL A 91 17.71 1.35 65.99
CA VAL A 91 18.34 2.64 66.26
C VAL A 91 18.87 2.62 67.69
N THR A 92 20.14 2.94 67.89
CA THR A 92 20.80 2.95 69.20
C THR A 92 21.47 4.29 69.45
N ASP A 93 21.23 4.88 70.61
CA ASP A 93 21.87 6.09 71.11
C ASP A 93 22.39 5.86 72.53
N ASP A 94 23.15 6.80 73.09
CA ASP A 94 23.62 6.78 74.50
C ASP A 94 22.46 6.61 75.52
N CYS A 95 21.24 6.93 75.08
CA CYS A 95 19.98 6.82 75.82
C CYS A 95 19.29 5.44 75.77
N GLY A 96 19.63 4.56 74.84
CA GLY A 96 18.99 3.25 74.72
C GLY A 96 18.83 2.74 73.27
N VAL A 97 17.90 1.80 73.08
CA VAL A 97 17.64 1.12 71.81
C VAL A 97 16.15 1.23 71.44
N LEU A 98 15.87 1.63 70.21
CA LEU A 98 14.55 1.64 69.58
C LEU A 98 14.56 0.76 68.33
N HIS A 99 13.37 0.30 67.93
CA HIS A 99 13.15 -0.49 66.73
C HIS A 99 12.10 0.18 65.85
N THR A 100 12.30 0.18 64.53
CA THR A 100 11.27 0.58 63.59
C THR A 100 10.18 -0.48 63.47
N ILE A 101 9.10 -0.15 62.77
CA ILE A 101 8.21 -1.15 62.18
C ILE A 101 8.97 -2.03 61.15
N GLU A 102 8.43 -3.21 60.88
CA GLU A 102 8.85 -4.04 59.74
C GLU A 102 8.01 -3.67 58.50
N VAL A 103 8.68 -3.47 57.36
CA VAL A 103 8.06 -3.17 56.06
C VAL A 103 8.63 -4.08 54.98
N PRO A 104 7.83 -4.52 53.99
CA PRO A 104 8.31 -5.41 52.94
C PRO A 104 9.09 -4.66 51.86
N LEU A 105 10.06 -5.36 51.27
CA LEU A 105 10.39 -5.24 49.85
C LEU A 105 9.65 -6.35 49.11
N ASP A 106 8.56 -6.00 48.43
CA ASP A 106 7.77 -6.93 47.63
C ASP A 106 8.22 -6.94 46.16
N ARG A 107 8.02 -8.07 45.47
CA ARG A 107 8.25 -8.19 44.04
C ARG A 107 7.03 -7.69 43.27
N ASP A 108 7.25 -6.79 42.33
CA ASP A 108 6.18 -6.30 41.45
C ASP A 108 5.57 -7.42 40.59
N PRO A 109 4.26 -7.33 40.26
CA PRO A 109 3.53 -8.41 39.62
C PRO A 109 4.05 -8.70 38.22
N GLU A 110 4.22 -9.99 37.91
CA GLU A 110 4.67 -10.45 36.60
C GLU A 110 3.68 -10.05 35.50
N LEU A 111 4.19 -9.34 34.49
CA LEU A 111 3.42 -8.91 33.33
C LEU A 111 3.27 -10.07 32.34
N ALA A 112 2.03 -10.45 32.02
CA ALA A 112 1.75 -11.47 31.01
C ALA A 112 0.45 -11.19 30.26
N ILE A 113 0.47 -11.31 28.94
CA ILE A 113 -0.75 -11.30 28.12
C ILE A 113 -1.39 -12.68 28.22
N THR A 114 -2.62 -12.72 28.72
CA THR A 114 -3.41 -13.94 28.98
C THR A 114 -4.51 -14.19 27.94
N GLN A 115 -4.89 -13.16 27.20
CA GLN A 115 -5.75 -13.27 26.02
C GLN A 115 -5.25 -12.27 24.97
N GLN A 116 -4.92 -12.80 23.79
CA GLN A 116 -4.58 -12.02 22.62
C GLN A 116 -5.85 -11.50 21.92
N PRO A 117 -5.78 -10.39 21.15
CA PRO A 117 -6.84 -10.02 20.22
C PRO A 117 -6.96 -11.06 19.09
N ILE A 118 -8.12 -11.08 18.42
CA ILE A 118 -8.41 -12.06 17.38
C ILE A 118 -7.52 -11.79 16.14
N PRO A 119 -6.68 -12.73 15.67
CA PRO A 119 -5.65 -12.43 14.66
C PRO A 119 -6.19 -11.97 13.30
N PHE A 120 -7.38 -12.43 12.91
CA PHE A 120 -8.09 -12.05 11.70
C PHE A 120 -9.56 -11.95 12.04
N ASP A 121 -10.17 -10.78 11.84
CA ASP A 121 -11.60 -10.59 12.09
C ASP A 121 -12.22 -9.65 11.05
N PHE A 122 -13.52 -9.80 10.84
CA PHE A 122 -14.27 -9.08 9.82
C PHE A 122 -15.28 -8.14 10.46
N ALA A 123 -15.22 -6.86 10.10
CA ALA A 123 -16.20 -5.87 10.50
C ALA A 123 -17.14 -5.50 9.35
N CYS A 124 -18.39 -5.21 9.72
CA CYS A 124 -19.39 -4.63 8.83
C CYS A 124 -19.21 -3.11 8.81
N LEU A 125 -19.07 -2.53 7.61
CA LEU A 125 -18.92 -1.09 7.47
C LEU A 125 -20.16 -0.37 8.02
N GLY A 126 -19.94 0.54 8.98
CA GLY A 126 -20.99 1.28 9.68
C GLY A 126 -21.47 0.67 11.01
N ASP A 127 -21.09 -0.58 11.33
CA ASP A 127 -21.39 -1.19 12.64
C ASP A 127 -20.25 -0.94 13.66
N PRO A 128 -20.56 -0.92 14.96
CA PRO A 128 -19.54 -0.81 16.00
C PRO A 128 -18.70 -2.08 16.12
N TYR A 129 -17.40 -1.92 16.39
CA TYR A 129 -16.46 -3.02 16.60
C TYR A 129 -15.59 -2.79 17.84
N THR A 130 -15.09 -3.87 18.47
CA THR A 130 -14.28 -3.77 19.68
C THR A 130 -13.10 -4.73 19.66
N LEU A 131 -11.90 -4.17 19.64
CA LEU A 131 -10.65 -4.90 19.85
C LEU A 131 -10.39 -5.05 21.36
N GLY A 132 -9.85 -6.19 21.79
CA GLY A 132 -9.66 -6.47 23.22
C GLY A 132 -8.42 -7.33 23.51
N VAL A 133 -7.73 -7.01 24.60
CA VAL A 133 -6.58 -7.74 25.14
C VAL A 133 -6.73 -7.91 26.65
N THR A 134 -6.39 -9.08 27.20
CA THR A 134 -6.41 -9.30 28.66
C THR A 134 -5.00 -9.61 29.15
N ALA A 135 -4.46 -8.78 30.04
CA ALA A 135 -3.12 -8.94 30.62
C ALA A 135 -3.15 -8.93 32.17
N THR A 136 -2.38 -9.82 32.79
CA THR A 136 -2.12 -9.82 34.23
C THR A 136 -0.91 -8.96 34.54
N GLY A 137 -0.94 -8.22 35.66
CA GLY A 137 0.16 -7.36 36.09
C GLY A 137 0.27 -6.01 35.34
N ALA A 138 -0.50 -5.81 34.27
CA ALA A 138 -0.50 -4.58 33.49
C ALA A 138 -1.10 -3.38 34.25
N THR A 139 -0.46 -2.23 34.14
CA THR A 139 -0.94 -0.93 34.62
C THR A 139 -1.14 0.09 33.50
N THR A 140 -0.57 -0.16 32.31
CA THR A 140 -0.75 0.66 31.10
C THR A 140 -1.13 -0.20 29.89
N PHE A 141 -1.90 0.40 28.99
CA PHE A 141 -2.25 -0.12 27.67
C PHE A 141 -2.06 1.02 26.66
N GLN A 142 -1.73 0.69 25.41
CA GLN A 142 -1.72 1.62 24.28
C GLN A 142 -1.95 0.81 23.00
N TRP A 143 -3.10 1.00 22.37
CA TRP A 143 -3.37 0.41 21.06
C TRP A 143 -2.62 1.15 19.96
N ARG A 144 -2.23 0.40 18.94
CA ARG A 144 -1.57 0.89 17.73
C ARG A 144 -2.33 0.38 16.51
N LYS A 145 -2.38 1.19 15.46
CA LYS A 145 -2.86 0.80 14.13
C LYS A 145 -1.68 0.94 13.17
N ASP A 146 -1.38 -0.11 12.42
CA ASP A 146 -0.30 -0.17 11.43
C ASP A 146 1.03 0.35 12.01
N CYS A 147 1.36 -0.13 13.22
CA CYS A 147 2.48 0.24 14.10
C CYS A 147 2.42 1.62 14.80
N GLU A 148 1.54 2.53 14.41
CA GLU A 148 1.41 3.89 14.98
C GLU A 148 0.43 3.97 16.16
N PRO A 149 0.73 4.71 17.25
CA PRO A 149 -0.10 4.76 18.45
C PRO A 149 -1.39 5.57 18.25
N ILE A 150 -2.53 4.94 18.56
CA ILE A 150 -3.85 5.57 18.48
C ILE A 150 -4.04 6.49 19.70
N LEU A 151 -4.18 7.79 19.47
CA LEU A 151 -4.27 8.79 20.54
C LEU A 151 -5.49 8.52 21.45
N GLY A 152 -5.24 8.33 22.74
CA GLY A 152 -6.27 8.10 23.76
C GLY A 152 -6.72 6.64 23.93
N ALA A 153 -6.27 5.72 23.07
CA ALA A 153 -6.62 4.30 23.14
C ALA A 153 -5.80 3.54 24.22
N THR A 154 -5.95 3.96 25.48
CA THR A 154 -5.12 3.51 26.62
C THR A 154 -5.82 2.53 27.56
N SER A 155 -6.83 1.82 27.06
CA SER A 155 -7.61 0.80 27.79
C SER A 155 -7.34 -0.61 27.26
N SER A 156 -7.74 -1.62 28.03
CA SER A 156 -7.69 -3.05 27.61
C SER A 156 -8.56 -3.38 26.40
N THR A 157 -9.43 -2.46 25.99
CA THR A 157 -10.22 -2.51 24.76
C THR A 157 -10.03 -1.22 23.96
N TYR A 158 -10.20 -1.32 22.65
CA TYR A 158 -10.36 -0.19 21.73
C TYR A 158 -11.69 -0.35 21.00
N GLU A 159 -12.57 0.62 21.16
CA GLU A 159 -13.92 0.65 20.60
C GLU A 159 -13.93 1.57 19.36
N ILE A 160 -14.49 1.07 18.27
CA ILE A 160 -14.74 1.79 17.02
C ILE A 160 -16.26 1.93 16.92
N ASP A 161 -16.80 3.14 17.00
CA ASP A 161 -18.26 3.38 17.09
C ASP A 161 -19.02 2.96 15.82
N ALA A 162 -18.38 3.08 14.66
CA ALA A 162 -18.90 2.65 13.35
C ALA A 162 -17.71 2.46 12.40
N VAL A 163 -17.43 1.23 11.97
CA VAL A 163 -16.21 0.93 11.19
C VAL A 163 -16.27 1.54 9.79
N LEU A 164 -15.25 2.32 9.43
CA LEU A 164 -15.02 2.88 8.10
C LEU A 164 -13.89 2.13 7.37
N MET A 165 -13.72 2.41 6.08
CA MET A 165 -12.61 1.83 5.28
C MET A 165 -11.23 2.22 5.83
N GLU A 166 -11.10 3.36 6.52
CA GLU A 166 -9.86 3.82 7.16
C GLU A 166 -9.55 3.14 8.50
N ASP A 167 -10.55 2.53 9.14
CA ASP A 167 -10.39 1.72 10.35
C ASP A 167 -9.88 0.29 10.06
N LEU A 168 -9.73 -0.08 8.79
CA LEU A 168 -9.21 -1.39 8.40
C LEU A 168 -7.68 -1.39 8.46
N GLY A 169 -7.07 -2.44 9.00
CA GLY A 169 -5.62 -2.51 9.15
C GLY A 169 -5.16 -3.42 10.28
N ASN A 170 -3.89 -3.29 10.65
CA ASN A 170 -3.24 -4.13 11.66
C ASN A 170 -3.25 -3.45 13.03
N TYR A 171 -3.92 -4.07 13.99
CA TYR A 171 -3.99 -3.58 15.36
C TYR A 171 -3.13 -4.42 16.30
N ASP A 172 -2.36 -3.77 17.16
CA ASP A 172 -1.77 -4.41 18.33
C ASP A 172 -1.93 -3.53 19.57
N CYS A 173 -1.75 -4.12 20.75
CA CYS A 173 -1.73 -3.39 22.00
C CYS A 173 -0.39 -3.60 22.70
N VAL A 174 0.30 -2.48 22.97
CA VAL A 174 1.42 -2.44 23.91
C VAL A 174 0.84 -2.40 25.31
N VAL A 175 1.20 -3.37 26.15
CA VAL A 175 0.81 -3.43 27.57
C VAL A 175 2.05 -3.31 28.44
N GLY A 176 1.96 -2.60 29.55
CA GLY A 176 3.13 -2.31 30.38
C GLY A 176 2.84 -2.30 31.87
N ASN A 177 3.91 -2.41 32.65
CA ASN A 177 3.98 -2.02 34.04
C ASN A 177 5.37 -1.44 34.36
N SER A 178 5.70 -1.27 35.64
CA SER A 178 7.02 -0.83 36.12
C SER A 178 8.18 -1.68 35.60
N CYS A 179 8.00 -3.01 35.54
CA CYS A 179 9.09 -3.95 35.25
C CYS A 179 9.25 -4.31 33.77
N ALA A 180 8.18 -4.23 32.99
CA ALA A 180 8.14 -4.83 31.67
C ALA A 180 7.16 -4.12 30.74
N VAL A 181 7.41 -4.29 29.44
CA VAL A 181 6.48 -3.95 28.36
C VAL A 181 6.37 -5.18 27.45
N LEU A 182 5.15 -5.58 27.12
CA LEU A 182 4.83 -6.63 26.16
C LEU A 182 3.98 -6.05 25.04
N THR A 183 4.08 -6.61 23.84
CA THR A 183 3.16 -6.31 22.73
C THR A 183 2.26 -7.51 22.50
N SER A 184 0.98 -7.30 22.22
CA SER A 184 0.08 -8.37 21.79
C SER A 184 0.51 -8.94 20.44
N THR A 185 -0.07 -10.08 20.04
CA THR A 185 -0.09 -10.43 18.63
C THR A 185 -0.91 -9.41 17.85
N THR A 186 -0.58 -9.23 16.59
CA THR A 186 -1.35 -8.39 15.66
C THR A 186 -2.71 -9.01 15.36
N ALA A 187 -3.74 -8.17 15.31
CA ALA A 187 -5.10 -8.45 14.87
C ALA A 187 -5.37 -7.67 13.59
N ASN A 188 -5.58 -8.36 12.48
CA ASN A 188 -5.90 -7.74 11.20
C ASN A 188 -7.41 -7.56 11.09
N LEU A 189 -7.87 -6.31 11.17
CA LEU A 189 -9.27 -5.93 11.01
C LEU A 189 -9.54 -5.64 9.54
N MET A 190 -10.40 -6.45 8.93
CA MET A 190 -10.77 -6.35 7.51
C MET A 190 -12.24 -5.93 7.39
N ALA A 191 -12.58 -5.21 6.32
CA ALA A 191 -13.98 -5.14 5.92
C ALA A 191 -14.40 -6.52 5.45
N GLN A 192 -15.62 -6.94 5.79
CA GLN A 192 -16.24 -8.05 5.10
C GLN A 192 -16.44 -7.66 3.64
N SER A 193 -15.59 -8.17 2.74
CA SER A 193 -15.86 -8.12 1.31
C SER A 193 -17.12 -8.92 1.01
N ILE A 194 -17.92 -8.43 0.05
CA ILE A 194 -19.04 -9.20 -0.48
C ILE A 194 -18.44 -10.44 -1.17
N PRO A 195 -18.81 -11.67 -0.78
CA PRO A 195 -18.36 -12.86 -1.48
C PRO A 195 -18.87 -12.81 -2.91
N THR A 196 -17.96 -12.77 -3.88
CA THR A 196 -18.30 -13.04 -5.28
C THR A 196 -18.73 -14.50 -5.38
N VAL A 197 -20.02 -14.71 -5.67
CA VAL A 197 -20.53 -16.06 -5.88
C VAL A 197 -20.21 -16.48 -7.31
N GLU A 198 -19.33 -17.47 -7.44
CA GLU A 198 -19.22 -18.23 -8.68
C GLU A 198 -20.04 -19.51 -8.59
N LEU A 199 -20.89 -19.70 -9.61
CA LEU A 199 -21.70 -20.89 -9.80
C LEU A 199 -21.01 -21.81 -10.81
N LEU A 200 -20.77 -23.07 -10.42
CA LEU A 200 -20.34 -24.11 -11.35
C LEU A 200 -21.56 -24.78 -11.99
N THR A 201 -21.63 -24.73 -13.31
CA THR A 201 -22.76 -25.18 -14.13
C THR A 201 -22.63 -26.64 -14.59
N PHE A 202 -23.73 -27.21 -15.06
CA PHE A 202 -23.75 -28.47 -15.80
C PHE A 202 -23.39 -28.26 -17.28
N ASP A 203 -22.71 -29.23 -17.89
CA ASP A 203 -22.51 -29.25 -19.34
C ASP A 203 -23.76 -29.74 -20.10
N ILE A 204 -24.46 -30.78 -19.59
CA ILE A 204 -25.70 -31.34 -20.16
C ILE A 204 -26.61 -31.84 -19.02
N THR A 205 -27.92 -31.59 -19.11
CA THR A 205 -28.91 -31.96 -18.06
C THR A 205 -30.03 -32.84 -18.60
N CYS A 206 -29.80 -34.16 -18.61
CA CYS A 206 -30.81 -35.16 -18.98
C CYS A 206 -31.64 -35.63 -17.78
N GLU A 207 -32.87 -36.11 -18.03
CA GLU A 207 -33.69 -36.86 -17.07
C GLU A 207 -32.88 -38.03 -16.47
N ASP A 208 -33.11 -38.34 -15.20
CA ASP A 208 -32.33 -39.21 -14.33
C ASP A 208 -30.84 -38.87 -14.12
N ALA A 209 -30.28 -37.83 -14.73
CA ALA A 209 -28.89 -37.46 -14.45
C ALA A 209 -28.75 -36.98 -13.00
N ALA A 210 -27.67 -37.41 -12.32
CA ALA A 210 -27.32 -36.93 -11.00
C ALA A 210 -26.47 -35.66 -11.09
N GLY A 211 -26.59 -34.77 -10.10
CA GLY A 211 -26.12 -33.41 -10.26
C GLY A 211 -26.10 -32.56 -9.01
N SER A 212 -25.45 -31.40 -9.06
CA SER A 212 -25.46 -30.44 -7.95
C SER A 212 -25.14 -29.01 -8.39
N LEU A 213 -25.84 -28.05 -7.79
CA LEU A 213 -25.47 -26.64 -7.80
C LEU A 213 -24.68 -26.32 -6.53
N PHE A 214 -23.70 -25.42 -6.64
CA PHE A 214 -22.84 -24.99 -5.54
C PHE A 214 -22.90 -23.48 -5.36
N ALA A 215 -23.07 -23.04 -4.13
CA ALA A 215 -22.82 -21.66 -3.72
C ALA A 215 -21.41 -21.61 -3.10
N ILE A 216 -20.49 -20.92 -3.76
CA ILE A 216 -19.12 -20.69 -3.28
C ILE A 216 -19.07 -19.32 -2.60
N VAL A 217 -18.56 -19.28 -1.37
CA VAL A 217 -18.65 -18.13 -0.46
C VAL A 217 -17.39 -18.04 0.39
N ASN A 218 -16.77 -16.86 0.45
CA ASN A 218 -15.68 -16.54 1.36
C ASN A 218 -16.06 -15.33 2.26
N PRO A 219 -15.91 -15.41 3.59
CA PRO A 219 -15.46 -16.55 4.38
C PRO A 219 -16.53 -17.67 4.49
N THR A 220 -16.08 -18.92 4.67
CA THR A 220 -16.97 -20.09 4.80
C THR A 220 -17.53 -20.31 6.22
N THR A 221 -17.03 -19.59 7.21
CA THR A 221 -17.45 -19.66 8.62
C THR A 221 -18.47 -18.59 8.98
N GLY A 222 -19.51 -18.97 9.75
CA GLY A 222 -20.54 -18.05 10.23
C GLY A 222 -21.68 -17.78 9.23
N VAL A 223 -21.58 -18.31 8.01
CA VAL A 223 -22.59 -18.15 6.96
C VAL A 223 -23.64 -19.26 7.02
N THR A 224 -24.87 -18.96 6.59
CA THR A 224 -25.91 -19.99 6.36
C THR A 224 -26.52 -19.83 4.97
N TYR A 225 -26.99 -20.95 4.40
CA TYR A 225 -27.47 -21.03 3.03
C TYR A 225 -28.98 -21.30 3.03
N GLN A 226 -29.68 -20.86 1.99
CA GLN A 226 -31.06 -21.25 1.70
C GLN A 226 -31.27 -21.21 0.19
N TRP A 227 -31.49 -22.36 -0.44
CA TRP A 227 -31.79 -22.42 -1.88
C TRP A 227 -33.23 -22.00 -2.19
N PHE A 228 -33.39 -21.39 -3.35
CA PHE A 228 -34.67 -20.97 -3.94
C PHE A 228 -34.80 -21.58 -5.34
N LYS A 229 -36.04 -21.85 -5.72
CA LYS A 229 -36.45 -22.18 -7.08
C LYS A 229 -37.65 -21.29 -7.43
N ASP A 230 -37.58 -20.56 -8.55
CA ASP A 230 -38.65 -19.67 -9.04
C ASP A 230 -39.17 -18.72 -7.92
N ASP A 231 -38.26 -18.05 -7.21
CA ASP A 231 -38.49 -17.23 -6.00
C ASP A 231 -39.06 -17.96 -4.76
N VAL A 232 -39.24 -19.29 -4.79
CA VAL A 232 -39.75 -20.09 -3.67
C VAL A 232 -38.63 -20.83 -2.94
N ALA A 233 -38.54 -20.64 -1.61
CA ALA A 233 -37.54 -21.30 -0.78
C ALA A 233 -37.72 -22.83 -0.74
N LEU A 234 -36.66 -23.57 -1.07
CA LEU A 234 -36.62 -25.04 -0.99
C LEU A 234 -36.44 -25.50 0.46
N VAL A 235 -37.49 -26.10 1.01
CA VAL A 235 -37.55 -26.43 2.45
C VAL A 235 -36.54 -27.49 2.84
N GLY A 236 -35.54 -27.10 3.64
CA GLY A 236 -34.48 -27.99 4.15
C GLY A 236 -33.16 -27.89 3.39
N GLU A 237 -33.14 -27.23 2.23
CA GLU A 237 -31.95 -27.03 1.41
C GLU A 237 -31.11 -25.85 1.93
N VAL A 238 -30.46 -26.08 3.08
CA VAL A 238 -29.65 -25.09 3.82
C VAL A 238 -28.14 -25.38 3.74
N SER A 239 -27.74 -26.12 2.70
CA SER A 239 -26.37 -26.56 2.42
C SER A 239 -25.73 -25.68 1.34
N ARG A 240 -24.40 -25.50 1.36
CA ARG A 240 -23.63 -24.87 0.27
C ARG A 240 -23.76 -25.57 -1.09
N ARG A 241 -24.31 -26.78 -1.09
CA ARG A 241 -24.54 -27.65 -2.26
C ARG A 241 -25.99 -28.12 -2.25
N LEU A 242 -26.75 -27.75 -3.28
CA LEU A 242 -28.04 -28.37 -3.63
C LEU A 242 -27.76 -29.64 -4.44
N ARG A 243 -28.41 -30.76 -4.11
CA ARG A 243 -28.18 -32.05 -4.78
C ARG A 243 -29.42 -32.53 -5.51
N PHE A 244 -29.27 -32.84 -6.78
CA PHE A 244 -30.21 -33.62 -7.58
C PHE A 244 -29.67 -35.05 -7.65
N ASN A 245 -30.33 -36.01 -7.01
CA ASN A 245 -29.89 -37.42 -7.09
C ASN A 245 -30.31 -38.08 -8.42
N SER A 246 -31.36 -37.54 -9.03
CA SER A 246 -31.98 -37.98 -10.28
C SER A 246 -32.83 -36.79 -10.72
N LEU A 247 -32.51 -36.16 -11.86
CA LEU A 247 -33.24 -34.99 -12.37
C LEU A 247 -34.58 -35.41 -12.99
N ASP A 248 -35.68 -34.77 -12.56
CA ASP A 248 -37.01 -34.87 -13.17
C ASP A 248 -37.24 -33.67 -14.10
N PRO A 249 -38.00 -33.77 -15.21
CA PRO A 249 -38.41 -32.62 -16.01
C PRO A 249 -39.03 -31.46 -15.19
N ASP A 250 -39.78 -31.77 -14.12
CA ASP A 250 -40.36 -30.80 -13.19
C ASP A 250 -39.30 -30.08 -12.32
N ASP A 251 -38.04 -30.56 -12.27
CA ASP A 251 -36.92 -29.85 -11.61
C ASP A 251 -36.47 -28.62 -12.39
N SER A 252 -36.84 -28.47 -13.67
CA SER A 252 -36.51 -27.29 -14.47
C SER A 252 -37.04 -25.98 -13.86
N GLY A 253 -36.27 -24.88 -13.92
CA GLY A 253 -36.62 -23.57 -13.35
C GLY A 253 -35.40 -22.70 -13.01
N GLU A 254 -35.64 -21.50 -12.47
CA GLU A 254 -34.60 -20.56 -12.04
C GLU A 254 -34.17 -20.86 -10.59
N TYR A 255 -32.88 -21.17 -10.38
CA TYR A 255 -32.32 -21.46 -9.06
C TYR A 255 -31.34 -20.37 -8.61
N PHE A 256 -31.46 -19.96 -7.35
CA PHE A 256 -30.43 -19.16 -6.68
C PHE A 256 -30.29 -19.60 -5.22
N CYS A 257 -29.20 -19.23 -4.56
CA CYS A 257 -29.03 -19.41 -3.13
C CYS A 257 -29.01 -18.05 -2.43
N ARG A 258 -29.73 -17.92 -1.31
CA ARG A 258 -29.55 -16.79 -0.40
C ARG A 258 -28.53 -17.19 0.65
N VAL A 259 -27.43 -16.45 0.72
CA VAL A 259 -26.38 -16.63 1.71
C VAL A 259 -26.54 -15.57 2.78
N GLN A 260 -26.92 -15.98 3.98
CA GLN A 260 -26.92 -15.10 5.15
C GLN A 260 -25.48 -14.95 5.65
N LEU A 261 -24.89 -13.79 5.38
CA LEU A 261 -23.59 -13.35 5.90
C LEU A 261 -23.80 -12.60 7.23
N PRO A 262 -22.74 -12.40 8.04
CA PRO A 262 -22.78 -11.57 9.24
C PRO A 262 -23.32 -10.15 8.98
N CYS A 263 -22.91 -9.50 7.89
CA CYS A 263 -23.34 -8.13 7.55
C CYS A 263 -24.69 -8.04 6.81
N GLY A 264 -25.29 -9.15 6.40
CA GLY A 264 -26.55 -9.16 5.64
C GLY A 264 -26.74 -10.41 4.76
N PRO A 265 -27.96 -10.66 4.27
CA PRO A 265 -28.19 -11.69 3.25
C PRO A 265 -27.84 -11.16 1.86
N GLU A 266 -27.11 -11.95 1.08
CA GLU A 266 -26.84 -11.73 -0.34
C GLU A 266 -27.37 -12.91 -1.17
N ASP A 267 -27.75 -12.66 -2.42
CA ASP A 267 -28.23 -13.68 -3.36
C ASP A 267 -27.16 -14.03 -4.39
N THR A 268 -27.09 -15.30 -4.80
CA THR A 268 -26.26 -15.72 -5.94
C THR A 268 -26.82 -15.17 -7.25
N GLU A 269 -26.00 -15.17 -8.31
CA GLU A 269 -26.57 -15.16 -9.67
C GLU A 269 -27.55 -16.34 -9.86
N THR A 270 -28.53 -16.15 -10.74
CA THR A 270 -29.58 -17.12 -11.06
C THR A 270 -29.10 -18.15 -12.09
N PHE A 271 -29.46 -19.42 -11.88
CA PHE A 271 -29.19 -20.52 -12.80
C PHE A 271 -30.47 -21.08 -13.42
N ASP A 272 -30.57 -21.01 -14.75
CA ASP A 272 -31.61 -21.67 -15.52
C ASP A 272 -31.33 -23.18 -15.67
N LEU A 273 -31.98 -24.01 -14.86
CA LEU A 273 -31.94 -25.48 -15.04
C LEU A 273 -33.01 -25.90 -16.06
N ALA A 274 -32.60 -26.62 -17.12
CA ALA A 274 -33.49 -27.08 -18.19
C ALA A 274 -33.32 -28.57 -18.48
N VAL A 275 -34.06 -29.42 -17.76
CA VAL A 275 -33.95 -30.88 -17.84
C VAL A 275 -34.58 -31.43 -19.13
N GLN A 276 -33.79 -32.20 -19.90
CA GLN A 276 -34.24 -32.84 -21.13
C GLN A 276 -34.83 -34.24 -20.85
N PRO A 277 -36.09 -34.52 -21.20
CA PRO A 277 -36.70 -35.84 -20.99
C PRO A 277 -36.10 -36.89 -21.92
N LYS A 278 -36.02 -38.14 -21.44
CA LYS A 278 -35.50 -39.29 -22.19
C LYS A 278 -36.56 -39.96 -23.07
N ALA A 279 -36.08 -40.69 -24.07
CA ALA A 279 -36.91 -41.62 -24.85
C ALA A 279 -37.00 -43.00 -24.16
N ARG A 280 -38.21 -43.56 -24.09
CA ARG A 280 -38.56 -44.82 -23.40
C ARG A 280 -39.45 -45.73 -24.24
N PHE A 281 -39.38 -47.04 -24.01
CA PHE A 281 -40.17 -48.03 -24.73
C PHE A 281 -41.60 -48.16 -24.17
N THR A 282 -42.57 -48.21 -25.07
CA THR A 282 -43.97 -48.57 -24.78
C THR A 282 -44.35 -49.96 -25.29
N SER A 283 -43.51 -50.60 -26.11
CA SER A 283 -43.58 -52.04 -26.38
C SER A 283 -42.21 -52.65 -26.67
N GLN A 284 -41.91 -53.77 -26.01
CA GLN A 284 -40.66 -54.53 -26.10
C GLN A 284 -40.67 -55.56 -27.25
N PRO A 285 -39.50 -55.91 -27.84
CA PRO A 285 -39.43 -56.92 -28.91
C PRO A 285 -39.75 -58.32 -28.35
N GLN A 286 -40.33 -59.18 -29.18
CA GLN A 286 -40.80 -60.52 -28.76
C GLN A 286 -39.94 -61.61 -29.36
N SER A 287 -39.48 -62.57 -28.55
CA SER A 287 -38.74 -63.77 -29.01
C SER A 287 -39.52 -64.56 -30.05
N GLN A 288 -38.81 -65.15 -31.01
CA GLN A 288 -39.37 -65.87 -32.16
C GLN A 288 -38.75 -67.27 -32.25
N SER A 289 -39.57 -68.28 -32.53
CA SER A 289 -39.10 -69.61 -32.90
C SER A 289 -39.62 -69.94 -34.29
N VAL A 290 -38.72 -70.25 -35.22
CA VAL A 290 -39.01 -70.40 -36.65
C VAL A 290 -38.34 -71.66 -37.22
N CYS A 291 -38.71 -72.05 -38.44
CA CYS A 291 -37.95 -73.05 -39.19
C CYS A 291 -36.80 -72.38 -39.97
N GLU A 292 -35.77 -73.16 -40.30
CA GLU A 292 -34.67 -72.70 -41.17
C GLU A 292 -35.22 -72.27 -42.55
N GLY A 293 -34.92 -71.04 -42.96
CA GLY A 293 -35.42 -70.40 -44.19
C GLY A 293 -36.72 -69.59 -44.04
N ASP A 294 -37.26 -69.42 -42.83
CA ASP A 294 -38.40 -68.52 -42.60
C ASP A 294 -37.97 -67.04 -42.53
N THR A 295 -38.91 -66.11 -42.73
CA THR A 295 -38.71 -64.67 -42.50
C THR A 295 -39.37 -64.25 -41.18
N THR A 296 -38.68 -63.42 -40.38
CA THR A 296 -39.16 -62.97 -39.07
C THR A 296 -38.93 -61.48 -38.83
N THR A 297 -39.47 -60.93 -37.74
CA THR A 297 -39.43 -59.48 -37.45
C THR A 297 -39.45 -59.20 -35.95
N PHE A 298 -38.53 -58.35 -35.51
CA PHE A 298 -38.56 -57.72 -34.19
C PHE A 298 -39.04 -56.27 -34.32
N ALA A 299 -39.93 -55.83 -33.43
CA ALA A 299 -40.49 -54.49 -33.47
C ALA A 299 -40.56 -53.89 -32.06
N VAL A 300 -40.37 -52.58 -31.98
CA VAL A 300 -40.46 -51.76 -30.78
C VAL A 300 -41.32 -50.53 -31.03
N VAL A 301 -41.88 -49.96 -29.97
CA VAL A 301 -42.54 -48.66 -30.01
C VAL A 301 -41.99 -47.85 -28.84
N ALA A 302 -41.69 -46.57 -29.07
CA ALA A 302 -41.12 -45.66 -28.09
C ALA A 302 -41.91 -44.36 -28.01
N GLU A 303 -41.84 -43.70 -26.86
CA GLU A 303 -42.28 -42.32 -26.64
C GLU A 303 -41.14 -41.48 -26.05
N GLY A 304 -41.18 -40.17 -26.23
CA GLY A 304 -40.09 -39.26 -25.85
C GLY A 304 -40.24 -37.89 -26.51
N PRO A 305 -39.24 -36.99 -26.38
CA PRO A 305 -39.20 -35.71 -27.08
C PRO A 305 -39.10 -35.91 -28.62
N ALA A 306 -39.20 -34.80 -29.36
CA ALA A 306 -39.07 -34.84 -30.81
C ALA A 306 -37.66 -35.32 -31.23
N GLU A 307 -37.61 -36.17 -32.27
CA GLU A 307 -36.38 -36.79 -32.81
C GLU A 307 -35.75 -37.89 -31.92
N ILE A 308 -36.43 -39.04 -31.84
CA ILE A 308 -35.91 -40.30 -31.26
C ILE A 308 -35.10 -41.06 -32.32
N THR A 309 -33.86 -41.44 -31.99
CA THR A 309 -33.00 -42.32 -32.79
C THR A 309 -32.95 -43.74 -32.23
N TYR A 310 -32.90 -44.73 -33.13
CA TYR A 310 -32.88 -46.17 -32.80
C TYR A 310 -31.56 -46.81 -33.24
N ARG A 311 -31.08 -47.79 -32.48
CA ARG A 311 -29.91 -48.63 -32.85
C ARG A 311 -30.14 -50.07 -32.40
N TRP A 312 -30.17 -51.02 -33.34
CA TRP A 312 -30.29 -52.45 -33.01
C TRP A 312 -28.94 -53.13 -32.79
N GLN A 313 -28.90 -54.06 -31.85
CA GLN A 313 -27.78 -54.97 -31.61
C GLN A 313 -28.19 -56.43 -31.76
N LYS A 314 -27.23 -57.25 -32.18
CA LYS A 314 -27.27 -58.71 -32.14
C LYS A 314 -26.07 -59.24 -31.34
N ASP A 315 -26.33 -60.08 -30.34
CA ASP A 315 -25.31 -60.72 -29.49
C ASP A 315 -24.23 -59.74 -28.98
N GLY A 316 -24.68 -58.51 -28.65
CA GLY A 316 -23.84 -57.40 -28.17
C GLY A 316 -23.18 -56.53 -29.25
N ASN A 317 -23.30 -56.88 -30.54
CA ASN A 317 -22.70 -56.13 -31.66
C ASN A 317 -23.75 -55.24 -32.35
N ASP A 318 -23.40 -54.00 -32.67
CA ASP A 318 -24.28 -53.09 -33.43
C ASP A 318 -24.55 -53.61 -34.85
N LEU A 319 -25.82 -53.60 -35.25
CA LEU A 319 -26.24 -53.89 -36.62
C LEU A 319 -26.23 -52.58 -37.44
N PRO A 320 -25.27 -52.38 -38.37
CA PRO A 320 -25.25 -51.19 -39.21
C PRO A 320 -26.54 -51.07 -40.03
N ASP A 321 -26.91 -49.82 -40.35
CA ASP A 321 -28.13 -49.44 -41.08
C ASP A 321 -29.48 -49.86 -40.43
N SER A 322 -29.46 -50.53 -39.28
CA SER A 322 -30.65 -50.93 -38.52
C SER A 322 -31.06 -49.84 -37.51
N ASN A 323 -31.57 -48.73 -38.02
CA ASN A 323 -31.85 -47.49 -37.25
C ASN A 323 -33.34 -47.09 -37.22
N THR A 324 -34.25 -48.05 -37.36
CA THR A 324 -35.70 -47.84 -37.33
C THR A 324 -36.35 -48.66 -36.20
N PRO A 325 -37.59 -48.34 -35.76
CA PRO A 325 -38.31 -49.12 -34.72
C PRO A 325 -38.67 -50.57 -35.14
N THR A 326 -38.22 -51.07 -36.29
CA THR A 326 -38.47 -52.45 -36.73
C THR A 326 -37.23 -53.03 -37.41
N LEU A 327 -36.86 -54.24 -37.02
CA LEU A 327 -35.78 -55.05 -37.59
C LEU A 327 -36.40 -56.29 -38.24
N ILE A 328 -36.14 -56.48 -39.53
CA ILE A 328 -36.66 -57.60 -40.33
C ILE A 328 -35.48 -58.51 -40.71
N LEU A 329 -35.65 -59.82 -40.56
CA LEU A 329 -34.67 -60.84 -40.92
C LEU A 329 -35.32 -61.79 -41.93
N GLU A 330 -34.81 -61.84 -43.15
CA GLU A 330 -35.31 -62.69 -44.25
C GLU A 330 -34.43 -63.94 -44.40
N ASP A 331 -35.01 -65.07 -44.82
CA ASP A 331 -34.32 -66.35 -45.05
C ASP A 331 -33.46 -66.87 -43.87
N VAL A 332 -33.98 -66.80 -42.62
CA VAL A 332 -33.27 -67.09 -41.36
C VAL A 332 -32.50 -68.41 -41.39
N ASP A 333 -31.17 -68.33 -41.22
CA ASP A 333 -30.29 -69.49 -41.11
C ASP A 333 -29.68 -69.65 -39.69
N ALA A 334 -28.68 -70.53 -39.57
CA ALA A 334 -28.02 -70.82 -38.30
C ALA A 334 -27.13 -69.67 -37.78
N ASP A 335 -26.60 -68.81 -38.67
CA ASP A 335 -25.83 -67.62 -38.30
C ASP A 335 -26.77 -66.48 -37.87
N ASP A 336 -28.05 -66.48 -38.29
CA ASP A 336 -29.08 -65.51 -37.86
C ASP A 336 -29.63 -65.75 -36.45
N LEU A 337 -29.50 -66.95 -35.88
CA LEU A 337 -29.92 -67.23 -34.50
C LEU A 337 -29.12 -66.38 -33.49
N GLY A 338 -29.73 -66.02 -32.37
CA GLY A 338 -29.09 -65.18 -31.35
C GLY A 338 -30.05 -64.29 -30.56
N GLN A 339 -29.46 -63.31 -29.86
CA GLN A 339 -30.14 -62.35 -28.99
C GLN A 339 -30.15 -60.95 -29.60
N TYR A 340 -31.33 -60.35 -29.72
CA TYR A 340 -31.57 -59.05 -30.33
C TYR A 340 -32.12 -58.04 -29.31
N ARG A 341 -31.63 -56.80 -29.34
CA ARG A 341 -32.11 -55.66 -28.53
C ARG A 341 -31.98 -54.33 -29.26
N CYS A 342 -32.74 -53.33 -28.85
CA CYS A 342 -32.75 -51.98 -29.43
C CYS A 342 -32.36 -50.93 -28.37
N PHE A 343 -31.63 -49.90 -28.77
CA PHE A 343 -31.26 -48.74 -27.95
C PHE A 343 -31.98 -47.50 -28.47
N LEU A 344 -32.48 -46.66 -27.56
CA LEU A 344 -33.00 -45.33 -27.86
C LEU A 344 -31.97 -44.25 -27.52
N SER A 345 -32.08 -43.11 -28.18
CA SER A 345 -31.44 -41.86 -27.80
C SER A 345 -32.30 -40.69 -28.29
N SER A 346 -32.20 -39.54 -27.64
CA SER A 346 -32.89 -38.30 -27.99
C SER A 346 -32.00 -37.10 -27.72
N GLY A 347 -31.54 -36.45 -28.79
CA GLY A 347 -30.50 -35.43 -28.70
C GLY A 347 -29.19 -36.02 -28.16
N GLU A 348 -28.63 -35.39 -27.12
CA GLU A 348 -27.42 -35.85 -26.43
C GLU A 348 -27.74 -36.75 -25.22
N CYS A 349 -29.02 -37.06 -24.97
CA CYS A 349 -29.44 -37.95 -23.90
C CYS A 349 -29.61 -39.40 -24.41
N ASP A 350 -28.84 -40.32 -23.82
CA ASP A 350 -29.07 -41.76 -23.97
C ASP A 350 -30.43 -42.15 -23.37
N GLY A 351 -31.19 -42.94 -24.14
CA GLY A 351 -32.52 -43.43 -23.75
C GLY A 351 -32.50 -44.87 -23.24
N GLU A 352 -33.68 -45.46 -23.12
CA GLU A 352 -33.84 -46.84 -22.64
C GLU A 352 -33.21 -47.88 -23.60
N VAL A 353 -32.81 -49.03 -23.04
CA VAL A 353 -32.40 -50.23 -23.78
C VAL A 353 -33.50 -51.27 -23.67
N SER A 354 -33.90 -51.87 -24.79
CA SER A 354 -35.01 -52.83 -24.83
C SER A 354 -34.67 -54.13 -24.08
N GLU A 355 -35.71 -54.87 -23.70
CA GLU A 355 -35.57 -56.28 -23.36
C GLU A 355 -34.94 -57.07 -24.53
N THR A 356 -34.25 -58.16 -24.19
CA THR A 356 -33.62 -59.05 -25.16
C THR A 356 -34.62 -60.06 -25.72
N ALA A 357 -34.84 -60.03 -27.04
CA ALA A 357 -35.61 -61.05 -27.75
C ALA A 357 -34.67 -62.11 -28.36
N THR A 358 -35.02 -63.39 -28.26
CA THR A 358 -34.22 -64.51 -28.79
C THR A 358 -34.83 -65.06 -30.08
N LEU A 359 -33.99 -65.43 -31.05
CA LEU A 359 -34.36 -66.20 -32.25
C LEU A 359 -33.88 -67.65 -32.13
N SER A 360 -34.79 -68.63 -32.27
CA SER A 360 -34.49 -70.07 -32.14
C SER A 360 -35.15 -70.93 -33.24
N LEU A 361 -34.69 -72.18 -33.36
CA LEU A 361 -35.31 -73.20 -34.22
C LEU A 361 -36.38 -73.99 -33.44
N ASP A 362 -37.50 -74.32 -34.10
CA ASP A 362 -38.60 -75.11 -33.53
C ASP A 362 -38.25 -76.61 -33.38
N PRO A 363 -38.24 -77.18 -32.16
CA PRO A 363 -37.87 -78.57 -31.91
C PRO A 363 -38.98 -79.60 -32.19
N ASP A 364 -40.22 -79.22 -32.52
CA ASP A 364 -41.30 -80.19 -32.87
C ASP A 364 -41.09 -80.89 -34.25
N CYS A 365 -39.90 -80.72 -34.83
CA CYS A 365 -39.43 -81.39 -36.03
C CYS A 365 -38.98 -82.87 -35.77
N ASP A 366 -39.98 -83.77 -35.65
CA ASP A 366 -39.93 -85.25 -35.83
C ASP A 366 -39.62 -86.15 -34.59
N GLU A 367 -40.53 -87.07 -34.21
CA GLU A 367 -40.35 -87.98 -33.04
C GLU A 367 -41.17 -89.31 -33.05
N ARG A 368 -40.61 -90.38 -32.39
CA ARG A 368 -41.22 -91.63 -31.84
C ARG A 368 -40.19 -92.70 -31.39
N ASP A 369 -40.46 -93.78 -30.63
CA ASP A 369 -41.68 -94.34 -29.96
C ASP A 369 -41.27 -95.14 -28.67
N VAL A 370 -42.22 -95.72 -27.92
CA VAL A 370 -42.02 -96.37 -26.58
C VAL A 370 -42.43 -97.87 -26.54
N ASN A 371 -41.98 -98.62 -25.51
CA ASN A 371 -42.70 -99.64 -24.68
C ASN A 371 -41.79 -100.85 -24.30
N CYS A 372 -41.56 -101.27 -23.03
CA CYS A 372 -42.29 -101.12 -21.77
C CYS A 372 -41.33 -100.91 -20.57
N PRO A 373 -41.36 -99.76 -19.86
CA PRO A 373 -40.41 -99.46 -18.76
C PRO A 373 -41.10 -99.12 -17.41
N GLY A 374 -42.28 -99.69 -17.12
CA GLY A 374 -43.31 -99.04 -16.28
C GLY A 374 -43.20 -99.05 -14.74
N PHE A 375 -42.53 -100.01 -14.07
CA PHE A 375 -42.45 -100.03 -12.59
C PHE A 375 -41.01 -99.85 -12.09
N ALA A 376 -40.69 -98.63 -11.67
CA ALA A 376 -39.38 -98.25 -11.14
C ALA A 376 -39.49 -97.00 -10.27
N ILE A 377 -38.59 -96.85 -9.29
CA ILE A 377 -38.27 -95.53 -8.73
C ILE A 377 -37.42 -94.83 -9.81
N VAL A 378 -38.07 -93.98 -10.60
CA VAL A 378 -37.44 -93.19 -11.67
C VAL A 378 -36.74 -91.94 -11.16
N GLN A 379 -37.12 -91.46 -9.97
CA GLN A 379 -36.43 -90.39 -9.27
C GLN A 379 -36.20 -90.79 -7.81
N GLN A 380 -34.93 -91.02 -7.48
CA GLN A 380 -34.49 -91.16 -6.10
C GLN A 380 -34.57 -89.80 -5.39
N PRO A 381 -34.87 -89.77 -4.08
CA PRO A 381 -34.71 -88.55 -3.32
C PRO A 381 -33.23 -88.15 -3.34
N GLN A 382 -32.94 -86.86 -3.15
CA GLN A 382 -31.58 -86.34 -3.07
C GLN A 382 -31.24 -85.93 -1.64
N ASN A 383 -29.96 -85.78 -1.33
CA ASN A 383 -29.55 -85.06 -0.12
C ASN A 383 -30.11 -83.64 -0.18
N GLN A 384 -30.44 -83.08 0.98
CA GLN A 384 -30.92 -81.72 1.15
C GLN A 384 -30.06 -81.04 2.22
N THR A 385 -29.83 -79.75 2.06
CA THR A 385 -29.46 -78.88 3.17
C THR A 385 -30.58 -77.87 3.35
N ALA A 386 -30.81 -77.46 4.60
CA ALA A 386 -31.80 -76.45 4.94
C ALA A 386 -31.38 -75.74 6.22
N CYS A 387 -31.81 -74.51 6.37
CA CYS A 387 -31.51 -73.69 7.54
C CYS A 387 -32.64 -73.84 8.58
N LEU A 388 -32.34 -73.49 9.84
CA LEU A 388 -33.35 -73.58 10.90
C LEU A 388 -34.53 -72.65 10.59
N GLY A 389 -35.74 -73.23 10.56
CA GLY A 389 -36.98 -72.53 10.22
C GLY A 389 -37.39 -72.60 8.74
N GLU A 390 -36.52 -73.04 7.84
CA GLU A 390 -36.87 -73.24 6.42
C GLU A 390 -37.60 -74.56 6.17
N SER A 391 -38.30 -74.66 5.04
CA SER A 391 -38.92 -75.91 4.63
C SER A 391 -37.96 -76.80 3.84
N ALA A 392 -37.78 -78.05 4.25
CA ALA A 392 -37.05 -79.07 3.48
C ALA A 392 -38.02 -80.11 2.92
N SER A 393 -37.73 -80.68 1.74
CA SER A 393 -38.54 -81.78 1.21
C SER A 393 -37.71 -82.88 0.56
N PHE A 394 -38.15 -84.12 0.75
CA PHE A 394 -37.63 -85.29 0.07
C PHE A 394 -38.76 -85.88 -0.78
N SER A 395 -38.57 -85.94 -2.10
CA SER A 395 -39.54 -86.47 -3.05
C SER A 395 -39.06 -87.78 -3.69
N VAL A 396 -40.00 -88.66 -4.01
CA VAL A 396 -39.74 -89.94 -4.68
C VAL A 396 -40.74 -90.13 -5.80
N THR A 397 -40.27 -89.97 -7.03
CA THR A 397 -41.07 -90.29 -8.21
C THR A 397 -40.85 -91.75 -8.54
N ALA A 398 -41.92 -92.53 -8.40
CA ALA A 398 -42.00 -93.88 -8.91
C ALA A 398 -43.12 -93.94 -9.95
N ILE A 399 -42.89 -94.72 -10.99
CA ILE A 399 -43.90 -95.14 -11.95
C ILE A 399 -44.33 -96.56 -11.60
N GLY A 400 -45.58 -96.92 -11.92
CA GLY A 400 -46.17 -98.23 -11.72
C GLY A 400 -47.56 -98.29 -12.35
N GLU A 401 -48.07 -99.50 -12.61
CA GLU A 401 -49.38 -99.70 -13.24
C GLU A 401 -50.52 -99.85 -12.22
N GLY A 402 -50.22 -100.02 -10.92
CA GLY A 402 -51.20 -100.07 -9.85
C GLY A 402 -51.12 -98.89 -8.87
N THR A 403 -51.81 -99.04 -7.73
CA THR A 403 -51.86 -97.98 -6.70
C THR A 403 -50.57 -97.94 -5.89
N LEU A 404 -49.70 -96.99 -6.24
CA LEU A 404 -48.47 -96.72 -5.50
C LEU A 404 -48.76 -96.31 -4.05
N SER A 405 -47.93 -96.82 -3.13
CA SER A 405 -48.02 -96.57 -1.69
C SER A 405 -46.62 -96.29 -1.14
N TYR A 406 -46.50 -95.30 -0.25
CA TYR A 406 -45.22 -94.77 0.23
C TYR A 406 -45.15 -94.84 1.75
N GLN A 407 -43.95 -94.95 2.30
CA GLN A 407 -43.70 -94.83 3.73
C GLN A 407 -42.27 -94.33 3.99
N TRP A 408 -42.19 -93.15 4.60
CA TRP A 408 -40.91 -92.54 4.96
C TRP A 408 -40.34 -93.06 6.28
N ARG A 409 -39.02 -92.96 6.40
CA ARG A 409 -38.22 -93.35 7.55
C ARG A 409 -37.15 -92.31 7.83
N LYS A 410 -36.90 -92.04 9.11
CA LYS A 410 -35.83 -91.15 9.62
C LYS A 410 -34.90 -91.96 10.52
N ASN A 411 -33.60 -91.94 10.25
CA ASN A 411 -32.58 -92.75 10.93
C ASN A 411 -32.96 -94.24 11.05
N GLY A 412 -33.56 -94.79 9.99
CA GLY A 412 -34.05 -96.18 9.88
C GLY A 412 -35.45 -96.45 10.49
N PHE A 413 -35.91 -95.60 11.41
CA PHE A 413 -37.21 -95.73 12.07
C PHE A 413 -38.34 -95.17 11.21
N LYS A 414 -39.52 -95.77 11.28
CA LYS A 414 -40.73 -95.32 10.56
C LYS A 414 -41.12 -93.92 11.05
N LEU A 415 -41.37 -92.98 10.13
CA LEU A 415 -41.98 -91.69 10.45
C LEU A 415 -43.51 -91.86 10.34
N ASP A 416 -44.23 -91.75 11.46
CA ASP A 416 -45.68 -91.98 11.47
C ASP A 416 -46.43 -90.87 10.71
N GLY A 417 -47.46 -91.25 9.94
CA GLY A 417 -48.23 -90.35 9.07
C GLY A 417 -47.61 -90.08 7.70
N ALA A 418 -46.28 -90.08 7.58
CA ALA A 418 -45.56 -89.75 6.34
C ALA A 418 -45.66 -90.85 5.26
N THR A 419 -46.76 -90.81 4.52
CA THR A 419 -47.19 -91.84 3.53
C THR A 419 -47.43 -91.29 2.12
N ALA A 420 -47.09 -90.03 1.88
CA ALA A 420 -47.08 -89.41 0.55
C ALA A 420 -45.76 -89.66 -0.19
N SER A 421 -45.75 -89.47 -1.51
CA SER A 421 -44.55 -89.54 -2.36
C SER A 421 -43.50 -88.48 -2.02
N THR A 422 -43.91 -87.40 -1.36
CA THR A 422 -43.02 -86.35 -0.84
C THR A 422 -43.20 -86.23 0.67
N LEU A 423 -42.09 -86.27 1.40
CA LEU A 423 -42.01 -85.83 2.80
C LEU A 423 -41.67 -84.34 2.78
N ILE A 424 -42.51 -83.53 3.41
CA ILE A 424 -42.27 -82.10 3.63
C ILE A 424 -42.03 -81.90 5.12
N LEU A 425 -41.02 -81.10 5.46
CA LEU A 425 -40.72 -80.59 6.79
C LEU A 425 -40.92 -79.07 6.69
N ASP A 426 -42.01 -78.52 7.21
CA ASP A 426 -42.40 -77.13 6.94
C ASP A 426 -41.50 -76.07 7.60
N SER A 427 -40.77 -76.45 8.66
CA SER A 427 -39.84 -75.60 9.41
C SER A 427 -38.81 -76.50 10.12
N VAL A 428 -37.64 -76.67 9.52
CA VAL A 428 -36.56 -77.55 10.00
C VAL A 428 -36.04 -77.11 11.37
N THR A 429 -35.84 -78.08 12.26
CA THR A 429 -35.22 -77.89 13.59
C THR A 429 -33.94 -78.72 13.73
N ASP A 430 -33.14 -78.50 14.78
CA ASP A 430 -31.95 -79.33 15.06
C ASP A 430 -32.26 -80.84 15.18
N ALA A 431 -33.49 -81.17 15.57
CA ALA A 431 -33.95 -82.55 15.66
C ALA A 431 -34.24 -83.19 14.28
N ASP A 432 -34.26 -82.40 13.21
CA ASP A 432 -34.62 -82.82 11.84
C ASP A 432 -33.45 -83.19 10.96
N TYR A 433 -32.23 -82.78 11.31
CA TYR A 433 -31.02 -83.26 10.66
C TYR A 433 -30.82 -84.78 10.84
N GLY A 434 -30.19 -85.41 9.85
CA GLY A 434 -29.94 -86.85 9.80
C GLY A 434 -30.46 -87.52 8.54
N SER A 435 -30.57 -88.84 8.59
CA SER A 435 -30.79 -89.67 7.40
C SER A 435 -32.27 -90.00 7.14
N TYR A 436 -32.69 -89.96 5.89
CA TYR A 436 -34.05 -90.24 5.41
C TYR A 436 -34.05 -91.29 4.30
N SER A 437 -35.12 -92.09 4.23
CA SER A 437 -35.38 -93.04 3.14
C SER A 437 -36.87 -93.35 3.03
N CYS A 438 -37.33 -93.79 1.86
CA CYS A 438 -38.71 -94.21 1.62
C CYS A 438 -38.78 -95.63 1.08
N THR A 439 -39.83 -96.37 1.42
CA THR A 439 -40.23 -97.58 0.72
C THR A 439 -41.45 -97.29 -0.15
N VAL A 440 -41.40 -97.66 -1.43
CA VAL A 440 -42.48 -97.53 -2.41
C VAL A 440 -42.98 -98.91 -2.80
N SER A 441 -44.29 -99.14 -2.74
CA SER A 441 -44.92 -100.43 -3.06
C SER A 441 -46.06 -100.30 -4.07
N ASP A 442 -46.08 -101.23 -5.02
CA ASP A 442 -47.13 -101.45 -6.01
C ASP A 442 -47.48 -102.95 -6.10
N ASN A 443 -48.50 -103.30 -6.85
CA ASN A 443 -48.85 -104.67 -7.22
C ASN A 443 -47.71 -105.43 -7.94
N CYS A 444 -46.76 -104.71 -8.54
CA CYS A 444 -45.56 -105.28 -9.17
C CYS A 444 -44.38 -105.54 -8.20
N GLY A 445 -44.40 -105.01 -6.97
CA GLY A 445 -43.35 -105.24 -5.96
C GLY A 445 -43.14 -104.08 -4.98
N VAL A 446 -42.09 -104.20 -4.17
CA VAL A 446 -41.64 -103.14 -3.24
C VAL A 446 -40.21 -102.75 -3.57
N LEU A 447 -39.96 -101.45 -3.70
CA LEU A 447 -38.65 -100.85 -3.91
C LEU A 447 -38.32 -99.92 -2.73
N THR A 448 -37.09 -99.91 -2.28
CA THR A 448 -36.59 -98.96 -1.27
C THR A 448 -35.73 -97.92 -1.97
N THR A 449 -35.85 -96.65 -1.58
CA THR A 449 -34.94 -95.61 -2.07
C THR A 449 -33.53 -95.80 -1.55
N ILE A 450 -32.58 -95.05 -2.11
CA ILE A 450 -31.34 -94.75 -1.41
C ILE A 450 -31.61 -94.03 -0.08
N VAL A 451 -30.63 -94.07 0.82
CA VAL A 451 -30.61 -93.22 2.02
C VAL A 451 -30.03 -91.86 1.63
N VAL A 452 -30.70 -90.79 2.03
CA VAL A 452 -30.30 -89.40 1.83
C VAL A 452 -30.20 -88.67 3.16
N HIS A 453 -29.55 -87.52 3.19
CA HIS A 453 -29.33 -86.74 4.40
C HIS A 453 -30.04 -85.38 4.32
N LEU A 454 -30.54 -84.92 5.47
CA LEU A 454 -30.75 -83.50 5.77
C LEU A 454 -29.58 -83.05 6.64
N ASP A 455 -28.71 -82.20 6.11
CA ASP A 455 -27.54 -81.68 6.82
C ASP A 455 -27.71 -80.17 7.10
N SER A 456 -27.14 -79.69 8.21
CA SER A 456 -27.14 -78.27 8.57
C SER A 456 -26.14 -77.50 7.72
N ASN A 457 -26.57 -76.38 7.18
CA ASN A 457 -25.66 -75.38 6.60
C ASN A 457 -24.82 -74.69 7.71
N VAL A 458 -23.71 -74.07 7.31
CA VAL A 458 -22.80 -73.32 8.20
C VAL A 458 -23.37 -71.93 8.48
N GLU A 459 -23.32 -71.49 9.74
CA GLU A 459 -23.74 -70.14 10.14
C GLU A 459 -22.84 -69.07 9.47
N LEU A 460 -23.47 -68.06 8.86
CA LEU A 460 -22.78 -66.94 8.22
C LEU A 460 -22.48 -65.85 9.25
N ALA A 461 -21.22 -65.44 9.41
CA ALA A 461 -20.85 -64.39 10.36
C ALA A 461 -19.70 -63.52 9.84
N ILE A 462 -19.89 -62.20 9.83
CA ILE A 462 -18.81 -61.24 9.58
C ILE A 462 -17.97 -61.10 10.86
N ARG A 463 -16.66 -61.38 10.74
CA ARG A 463 -15.67 -61.35 11.83
C ARG A 463 -14.82 -60.08 11.82
N GLN A 464 -14.64 -59.46 10.65
CA GLN A 464 -13.92 -58.20 10.49
C GLN A 464 -14.55 -57.40 9.36
N ASP A 465 -14.94 -56.15 9.67
CA ASP A 465 -15.42 -55.16 8.71
C ASP A 465 -14.25 -54.49 7.95
N PRO A 466 -14.50 -53.88 6.77
CA PRO A 466 -13.52 -53.06 6.06
C PRO A 466 -13.04 -51.84 6.86
N MET A 467 -11.84 -51.35 6.55
CA MET A 467 -11.26 -50.20 7.24
C MET A 467 -12.00 -48.89 6.90
N SER A 468 -12.36 -48.12 7.92
CA SER A 468 -13.05 -46.83 7.80
C SER A 468 -12.11 -45.64 7.89
N ASN A 469 -12.44 -44.55 7.19
CA ASN A 469 -11.78 -43.25 7.25
C ASN A 469 -10.32 -43.23 6.73
N TYR A 470 -10.03 -44.00 5.68
CA TYR A 470 -8.76 -43.88 4.99
C TYR A 470 -8.76 -42.61 4.12
N ARG A 471 -7.62 -41.92 4.05
CA ARG A 471 -7.38 -40.77 3.17
C ARG A 471 -6.30 -41.17 2.18
N ALA A 472 -6.52 -40.91 0.90
CA ALA A 472 -5.62 -41.24 -0.18
C ALA A 472 -5.48 -40.08 -1.16
N CYS A 473 -4.34 -40.03 -1.83
CA CYS A 473 -4.15 -39.21 -3.02
C CYS A 473 -4.68 -39.95 -4.26
N GLN A 474 -5.10 -39.21 -5.28
CA GLN A 474 -5.40 -39.82 -6.58
C GLN A 474 -4.13 -40.51 -7.12
N GLY A 475 -4.30 -41.64 -7.80
CA GLY A 475 -3.20 -42.46 -8.31
C GLY A 475 -2.63 -43.49 -7.34
N GLU A 476 -2.84 -43.35 -6.01
CA GLU A 476 -2.45 -44.37 -5.02
C GLU A 476 -3.26 -45.67 -5.18
N SER A 477 -2.77 -46.76 -4.59
CA SER A 477 -3.48 -48.04 -4.54
C SER A 477 -4.02 -48.31 -3.14
N PHE A 478 -5.27 -48.77 -3.04
CA PHE A 478 -5.89 -49.11 -1.75
C PHE A 478 -6.69 -50.41 -1.83
N THR A 479 -6.70 -51.18 -0.73
CA THR A 479 -7.39 -52.47 -0.66
C THR A 479 -8.34 -52.53 0.52
N PHE A 480 -9.63 -52.66 0.23
CA PHE A 480 -10.63 -53.06 1.21
C PHE A 480 -10.59 -54.58 1.40
N SER A 481 -10.86 -55.04 2.62
CA SER A 481 -10.98 -56.47 2.92
C SER A 481 -12.06 -56.71 3.96
N VAL A 482 -12.73 -57.87 3.87
CA VAL A 482 -13.72 -58.34 4.83
C VAL A 482 -13.37 -59.77 5.23
N VAL A 483 -13.51 -60.11 6.51
CA VAL A 483 -13.35 -61.51 6.97
C VAL A 483 -14.73 -62.03 7.35
N ALA A 484 -15.25 -62.98 6.56
CA ALA A 484 -16.51 -63.64 6.82
C ALA A 484 -16.31 -65.15 7.01
N GLU A 485 -16.93 -65.70 8.05
CA GLU A 485 -16.99 -67.13 8.33
C GLU A 485 -18.27 -67.71 7.71
N GLY A 486 -18.18 -68.87 7.06
CA GLY A 486 -19.32 -69.52 6.43
C GLY A 486 -19.78 -68.94 5.09
N ALA A 487 -19.18 -67.84 4.61
CA ALA A 487 -19.50 -67.22 3.32
C ALA A 487 -19.10 -68.10 2.13
N THR A 488 -19.97 -68.18 1.12
CA THR A 488 -19.69 -68.87 -0.16
C THR A 488 -19.48 -67.91 -1.33
N SER A 489 -19.87 -66.65 -1.18
CA SER A 489 -19.65 -65.59 -2.17
C SER A 489 -19.68 -64.20 -1.52
N TYR A 490 -19.03 -63.26 -2.20
CA TYR A 490 -18.89 -61.86 -1.81
C TYR A 490 -19.37 -60.99 -3.00
N GLN A 491 -19.82 -59.77 -2.70
CA GLN A 491 -20.07 -58.72 -3.68
C GLN A 491 -19.75 -57.37 -3.02
N TRP A 492 -18.70 -56.70 -3.48
CA TRP A 492 -18.40 -55.33 -3.03
C TRP A 492 -19.33 -54.32 -3.68
N ARG A 493 -19.61 -53.24 -2.95
CA ARG A 493 -20.48 -52.15 -3.38
C ARG A 493 -19.84 -50.81 -3.04
N ARG A 494 -19.96 -49.83 -3.93
CA ARG A 494 -19.63 -48.42 -3.70
C ARG A 494 -20.94 -47.64 -3.60
N ASP A 495 -21.13 -46.92 -2.50
CA ASP A 495 -22.31 -46.10 -2.23
C ASP A 495 -23.66 -46.84 -2.44
N CYS A 496 -23.66 -48.12 -2.06
CA CYS A 496 -24.73 -49.13 -2.19
C CYS A 496 -24.91 -49.81 -3.55
N GLU A 497 -24.23 -49.36 -4.62
CA GLU A 497 -24.26 -49.99 -5.94
C GLU A 497 -23.17 -51.07 -6.12
N PRO A 498 -23.47 -52.22 -6.76
CA PRO A 498 -22.51 -53.32 -6.92
C PRO A 498 -21.39 -52.97 -7.88
N ILE A 499 -20.15 -53.25 -7.47
CA ILE A 499 -18.96 -53.10 -8.30
C ILE A 499 -18.79 -54.36 -9.14
N GLU A 500 -18.80 -54.22 -10.47
CA GLU A 500 -18.70 -55.36 -11.39
C GLU A 500 -17.40 -56.15 -11.16
N GLY A 501 -17.50 -57.49 -11.13
CA GLY A 501 -16.37 -58.40 -10.93
C GLY A 501 -15.76 -58.44 -9.52
N ALA A 502 -16.16 -57.55 -8.60
CA ALA A 502 -15.60 -57.47 -7.26
C ALA A 502 -16.23 -58.52 -6.30
N THR A 503 -15.93 -59.80 -6.55
CA THR A 503 -16.58 -60.95 -5.88
C THR A 503 -15.69 -61.72 -4.89
N ASP A 504 -14.50 -61.19 -4.58
CA ASP A 504 -13.55 -61.77 -3.62
C ASP A 504 -13.69 -61.16 -2.20
N SER A 505 -13.06 -61.78 -1.20
CA SER A 505 -13.03 -61.27 0.19
C SER A 505 -12.21 -59.97 0.36
N SER A 506 -11.64 -59.46 -0.71
CA SER A 506 -10.96 -58.16 -0.79
C SER A 506 -11.20 -57.51 -2.14
N TYR A 507 -11.24 -56.18 -2.17
CA TYR A 507 -11.34 -55.38 -3.38
C TYR A 507 -10.20 -54.35 -3.38
N THR A 508 -9.42 -54.36 -4.46
CA THR A 508 -8.26 -53.48 -4.64
C THR A 508 -8.53 -52.50 -5.76
N ILE A 509 -8.36 -51.21 -5.46
CA ILE A 509 -8.27 -50.14 -6.44
C ILE A 509 -6.79 -49.99 -6.75
N GLU A 510 -6.36 -50.30 -7.98
CA GLU A 510 -4.93 -50.26 -8.36
C GLU A 510 -4.40 -48.82 -8.50
N SER A 511 -5.27 -47.88 -8.87
CA SER A 511 -4.97 -46.46 -9.00
C SER A 511 -6.26 -45.67 -8.79
N ILE A 512 -6.35 -44.95 -7.66
CA ILE A 512 -7.56 -44.26 -7.22
C ILE A 512 -7.88 -43.08 -8.15
N GLY A 513 -9.04 -43.14 -8.80
CA GLY A 513 -9.61 -42.00 -9.54
C GLY A 513 -10.54 -41.14 -8.69
N PRO A 514 -11.01 -39.99 -9.22
CA PRO A 514 -11.96 -39.12 -8.51
C PRO A 514 -13.29 -39.81 -8.16
N ASP A 515 -13.74 -40.77 -8.96
CA ASP A 515 -14.98 -41.52 -8.71
C ASP A 515 -14.83 -42.62 -7.65
N ASP A 516 -13.60 -42.97 -7.24
CA ASP A 516 -13.35 -44.01 -6.24
C ASP A 516 -13.46 -43.50 -4.79
N PHE A 517 -13.65 -42.21 -4.58
CA PHE A 517 -13.93 -41.67 -3.24
C PHE A 517 -15.39 -41.92 -2.87
N GLY A 518 -15.62 -42.64 -1.77
CA GLY A 518 -16.96 -43.08 -1.40
C GLY A 518 -17.01 -44.08 -0.27
N LYS A 519 -18.21 -44.63 -0.04
CA LYS A 519 -18.51 -45.58 1.02
C LYS A 519 -18.55 -47.00 0.46
N TYR A 520 -17.65 -47.86 0.93
CA TYR A 520 -17.53 -49.23 0.45
C TYR A 520 -18.05 -50.24 1.48
N ASP A 521 -18.99 -51.09 1.10
CA ASP A 521 -19.39 -52.26 1.88
C ASP A 521 -19.32 -53.54 1.07
N CYS A 522 -19.32 -54.68 1.76
CA CYS A 522 -19.34 -55.99 1.13
C CYS A 522 -20.60 -56.75 1.58
N VAL A 523 -21.38 -57.21 0.61
CA VAL A 523 -22.45 -58.17 0.81
C VAL A 523 -21.83 -59.56 0.75
N VAL A 524 -21.88 -60.28 1.86
CA VAL A 524 -21.45 -61.68 1.94
C VAL A 524 -22.69 -62.56 2.05
N MET A 525 -22.69 -63.69 1.36
CA MET A 525 -23.82 -64.61 1.39
C MET A 525 -23.40 -66.07 1.44
N ASN A 526 -24.31 -66.87 1.98
CA ASN A 526 -24.33 -68.31 1.82
C ASN A 526 -25.77 -68.80 1.67
N ALA A 527 -25.97 -70.12 1.62
CA ALA A 527 -27.30 -70.72 1.42
C ALA A 527 -28.34 -70.39 2.52
N CYS A 528 -27.96 -69.81 3.67
CA CYS A 528 -28.88 -69.45 4.76
C CYS A 528 -29.10 -67.96 4.97
N ALA A 529 -28.16 -67.12 4.54
CA ALA A 529 -28.13 -65.73 4.96
C ALA A 529 -27.41 -64.86 3.95
N VAL A 530 -27.82 -63.59 3.95
CA VAL A 530 -27.12 -62.48 3.31
C VAL A 530 -26.82 -61.48 4.42
N LEU A 531 -25.55 -61.16 4.62
CA LEU A 531 -25.10 -60.13 5.57
C LEU A 531 -24.36 -59.04 4.81
N THR A 532 -24.58 -57.79 5.20
CA THR A 532 -23.79 -56.65 4.72
C THR A 532 -22.80 -56.25 5.81
N SER A 533 -21.54 -56.02 5.45
CA SER A 533 -20.54 -55.49 6.38
C SER A 533 -20.91 -54.07 6.82
N LYS A 534 -20.26 -53.56 7.88
CA LYS A 534 -20.14 -52.10 8.01
C LYS A 534 -19.31 -51.57 6.85
N SER A 535 -19.40 -50.27 6.62
CA SER A 535 -18.72 -49.66 5.48
C SER A 535 -17.36 -49.11 5.84
N GLY A 536 -16.37 -49.40 4.99
CA GLY A 536 -15.19 -48.57 4.87
C GLY A 536 -15.54 -47.24 4.17
N ILE A 537 -14.71 -46.23 4.36
CA ILE A 537 -14.86 -44.94 3.67
C ILE A 537 -13.48 -44.52 3.17
N LEU A 538 -13.39 -44.26 1.87
CA LEU A 538 -12.22 -43.71 1.20
C LEU A 538 -12.48 -42.22 0.95
N PHE A 539 -11.70 -41.37 1.62
CA PHE A 539 -11.77 -39.92 1.47
C PHE A 539 -10.66 -39.41 0.56
N GLU A 540 -10.97 -38.43 -0.26
CA GLU A 540 -9.96 -37.61 -0.92
C GLU A 540 -9.18 -36.81 0.13
N THR A 541 -7.87 -36.76 -0.03
CA THR A 541 -7.02 -35.79 0.68
C THR A 541 -7.18 -34.44 -0.02
N PRO A 542 -7.76 -33.42 0.63
CA PRO A 542 -7.98 -32.13 -0.02
C PRO A 542 -6.66 -31.44 -0.32
N LEU A 543 -6.54 -30.89 -1.53
CA LEU A 543 -5.48 -29.93 -1.83
C LEU A 543 -5.71 -28.66 -0.99
N PRO A 544 -4.65 -28.07 -0.40
CA PRO A 544 -4.75 -26.77 0.25
C PRO A 544 -4.99 -25.68 -0.79
N SER A 545 -5.88 -24.74 -0.48
CA SER A 545 -5.94 -23.46 -1.20
C SER A 545 -4.73 -22.61 -0.83
N ILE A 546 -4.17 -21.93 -1.83
CA ILE A 546 -3.04 -21.02 -1.65
C ILE A 546 -3.48 -19.61 -2.01
N GLU A 547 -3.09 -18.66 -1.17
CA GLU A 547 -3.29 -17.22 -1.36
C GLU A 547 -1.91 -16.56 -1.25
N VAL A 548 -1.51 -15.80 -2.28
CA VAL A 548 -0.43 -14.82 -2.15
C VAL A 548 -1.09 -13.49 -1.79
N ARG A 549 -0.43 -12.70 -0.95
CA ARG A 549 -0.85 -11.31 -0.75
C ARG A 549 0.01 -10.42 -1.66
N PRO A 550 -0.59 -9.55 -2.49
CA PRO A 550 0.18 -8.59 -3.26
C PRO A 550 0.91 -7.66 -2.31
N VAL A 551 2.19 -7.42 -2.58
CA VAL A 551 2.91 -6.30 -1.97
C VAL A 551 2.70 -5.11 -2.90
N GLN A 552 2.23 -3.98 -2.37
CA GLN A 552 2.10 -2.75 -3.16
C GLN A 552 3.48 -2.30 -3.67
N THR A 553 3.47 -1.56 -4.79
CA THR A 553 4.64 -0.88 -5.38
C THR A 553 5.62 -0.42 -4.31
N THR A 554 6.76 -1.11 -4.23
CA THR A 554 7.70 -0.96 -3.13
C THR A 554 8.93 -0.20 -3.59
N CYS A 555 9.55 0.56 -2.70
CA CYS A 555 10.57 1.52 -3.06
C CYS A 555 11.98 0.93 -2.93
N VAL A 556 12.89 1.32 -3.83
CA VAL A 556 14.30 0.88 -3.76
C VAL A 556 14.89 1.22 -2.39
N GLY A 557 15.43 0.23 -1.69
CA GLY A 557 16.00 0.38 -0.35
C GLY A 557 15.12 -0.12 0.80
N GLU A 558 13.84 -0.41 0.56
CA GLU A 558 12.93 -0.97 1.57
C GLU A 558 13.08 -2.49 1.74
N ASN A 559 12.48 -3.04 2.80
CA ASN A 559 12.41 -4.48 3.01
C ASN A 559 11.00 -4.98 2.69
N ALA A 560 10.88 -6.02 1.88
CA ALA A 560 9.61 -6.66 1.56
C ALA A 560 9.64 -8.16 1.83
N SER A 561 8.48 -8.81 1.78
CA SER A 561 8.38 -10.26 1.88
C SER A 561 7.16 -10.75 1.11
N LEU A 562 7.34 -11.75 0.24
CA LEU A 562 6.25 -12.48 -0.40
C LEU A 562 5.97 -13.76 0.40
N TRP A 563 4.69 -14.07 0.63
CA TRP A 563 4.27 -15.13 1.55
C TRP A 563 3.46 -16.18 0.79
N ALA A 564 3.84 -17.45 0.97
CA ALA A 564 3.07 -18.61 0.53
C ALA A 564 2.27 -19.13 1.74
N ILE A 565 1.04 -18.63 1.91
CA ILE A 565 0.19 -18.98 3.06
C ILE A 565 -0.58 -20.26 2.76
N VAL A 566 -0.56 -21.21 3.71
CA VAL A 566 -1.35 -22.45 3.66
C VAL A 566 -2.44 -22.41 4.71
N VAL A 567 -3.69 -22.52 4.25
CA VAL A 567 -4.88 -22.63 5.10
C VAL A 567 -4.83 -23.95 5.89
N PRO A 568 -5.18 -23.97 7.19
CA PRO A 568 -4.96 -25.14 8.06
C PRO A 568 -5.68 -26.41 7.58
N GLY A 569 -4.92 -27.42 7.16
CA GLY A 569 -5.43 -28.74 6.82
C GLY A 569 -4.45 -29.66 6.09
N GLY A 570 -3.60 -29.09 5.22
CA GLY A 570 -2.55 -29.82 4.49
C GLY A 570 -1.18 -29.73 5.16
N ALA A 571 -0.39 -30.81 5.08
CA ALA A 571 1.04 -30.75 5.37
C ALA A 571 1.78 -30.37 4.07
N VAL A 572 2.69 -29.40 4.16
CA VAL A 572 3.60 -29.02 3.07
C VAL A 572 4.93 -29.72 3.29
N ASP A 573 5.41 -30.45 2.29
CA ASP A 573 6.67 -31.18 2.34
C ASP A 573 7.87 -30.29 1.94
N ALA A 574 7.67 -29.37 0.99
CA ALA A 574 8.66 -28.34 0.64
C ALA A 574 8.01 -27.10 -0.02
N TYR A 575 8.73 -25.98 0.03
CA TYR A 575 8.46 -24.78 -0.77
C TYR A 575 9.60 -24.58 -1.78
N GLN A 576 9.32 -23.94 -2.91
CA GLN A 576 10.33 -23.45 -3.85
C GLN A 576 9.81 -22.20 -4.55
N TRP A 577 10.47 -21.06 -4.34
CA TRP A 577 10.13 -19.83 -5.04
C TRP A 577 10.69 -19.80 -6.47
N TYR A 578 9.93 -19.16 -7.37
CA TYR A 578 10.29 -18.93 -8.76
C TYR A 578 10.23 -17.43 -9.06
N LYS A 579 11.12 -16.99 -9.95
CA LYS A 579 11.10 -15.66 -10.56
C LYS A 579 11.13 -15.79 -12.07
N ASP A 580 10.21 -15.13 -12.77
CA ASP A 580 10.10 -15.10 -14.23
C ASP A 580 10.06 -16.51 -14.88
N GLY A 581 9.55 -17.50 -14.13
CA GLY A 581 9.48 -18.92 -14.52
C GLY A 581 10.68 -19.79 -14.11
N GLU A 582 11.76 -19.22 -13.59
CA GLU A 582 12.99 -19.94 -13.17
C GLU A 582 13.10 -20.06 -11.63
N PRO A 583 13.58 -21.19 -11.08
CA PRO A 583 13.63 -21.41 -9.64
C PRO A 583 14.73 -20.61 -8.95
N LEU A 584 14.39 -19.92 -7.86
CA LEU A 584 15.33 -19.19 -7.01
C LEU A 584 16.10 -20.16 -6.11
N ALA A 585 17.40 -20.30 -6.37
CA ALA A 585 18.24 -21.32 -5.73
C ALA A 585 18.43 -21.06 -4.23
N GLY A 586 17.82 -21.89 -3.38
CA GLY A 586 17.89 -21.82 -1.92
C GLY A 586 16.66 -21.21 -1.25
N GLU A 587 15.75 -20.61 -2.03
CA GLU A 587 14.52 -20.00 -1.53
C GLU A 587 13.42 -21.06 -1.34
N ILE A 588 13.58 -21.82 -0.25
CA ILE A 588 12.75 -22.99 0.12
C ILE A 588 11.90 -22.78 1.38
N ALA A 589 11.73 -21.52 1.79
CA ALA A 589 10.90 -21.12 2.93
C ALA A 589 9.50 -20.70 2.46
N SER A 590 8.52 -20.71 3.37
CA SER A 590 7.16 -20.20 3.13
C SER A 590 7.10 -18.67 2.93
N VAL A 591 8.22 -17.97 3.09
CA VAL A 591 8.35 -16.53 2.90
C VAL A 591 9.65 -16.26 2.15
N LEU A 592 9.56 -15.56 1.01
CA LEU A 592 10.70 -14.99 0.30
C LEU A 592 10.94 -13.58 0.82
N GLN A 593 12.16 -13.29 1.28
CA GLN A 593 12.49 -11.98 1.90
C GLN A 593 13.44 -11.16 1.03
N PHE A 594 13.15 -9.86 0.94
CA PHE A 594 13.99 -8.86 0.29
C PHE A 594 14.53 -7.89 1.33
N SER A 595 15.85 -7.69 1.39
CA SER A 595 16.49 -6.87 2.44
C SER A 595 17.88 -6.36 2.02
N PRO A 596 18.00 -5.17 1.39
CA PRO A 596 16.91 -4.33 0.86
C PRO A 596 16.54 -4.69 -0.58
N LEU A 597 15.38 -4.21 -1.04
CA LEU A 597 14.93 -4.27 -2.42
C LEU A 597 15.80 -3.44 -3.37
N SER A 598 16.03 -4.00 -4.56
CA SER A 598 16.69 -3.35 -5.69
C SER A 598 15.83 -3.42 -6.95
N THR A 599 16.14 -2.63 -7.98
CA THR A 599 15.45 -2.75 -9.28
C THR A 599 15.67 -4.10 -9.97
N GLU A 600 16.66 -4.91 -9.56
CA GLU A 600 16.88 -6.27 -10.07
C GLU A 600 15.87 -7.27 -9.47
N ASP A 601 15.19 -6.93 -8.38
CA ASP A 601 14.16 -7.74 -7.73
C ASP A 601 12.76 -7.54 -8.37
N SER A 602 12.62 -6.70 -9.40
CA SER A 602 11.37 -6.61 -10.17
C SER A 602 11.19 -7.82 -11.09
N GLY A 603 9.97 -8.36 -11.17
CA GLY A 603 9.62 -9.51 -12.01
C GLY A 603 8.37 -10.24 -11.52
N SER A 604 8.02 -11.35 -12.18
CA SER A 604 6.87 -12.19 -11.80
C SER A 604 7.31 -13.28 -10.82
N TYR A 605 6.64 -13.40 -9.68
CA TYR A 605 6.95 -14.35 -8.62
C TYR A 605 5.79 -15.30 -8.34
N PHE A 606 6.12 -16.58 -8.14
CA PHE A 606 5.19 -17.57 -7.59
C PHE A 606 5.97 -18.56 -6.70
N CYS A 607 5.27 -19.24 -5.79
CA CYS A 607 5.84 -20.33 -5.00
C CYS A 607 5.21 -21.66 -5.41
N ARG A 608 6.04 -22.66 -5.68
CA ARG A 608 5.58 -24.06 -5.77
C ARG A 608 5.61 -24.67 -4.38
N LEU A 609 4.48 -25.24 -3.97
CA LEU A 609 4.39 -26.06 -2.77
C LEU A 609 4.36 -27.51 -3.20
N GLU A 610 5.31 -28.30 -2.71
CA GLU A 610 5.24 -29.76 -2.79
C GLU A 610 4.45 -30.30 -1.59
N LEU A 611 3.46 -31.13 -1.89
CA LEU A 611 2.54 -31.71 -0.91
C LEU A 611 2.52 -33.23 -1.06
N GLN A 612 1.99 -33.90 -0.05
CA GLN A 612 1.83 -35.35 -0.04
C GLN A 612 1.11 -35.93 -1.28
N CYS A 613 0.21 -35.15 -1.90
CA CYS A 613 -0.57 -35.56 -3.08
C CYS A 613 -0.16 -34.89 -4.40
N GLY A 614 1.02 -34.25 -4.46
CA GLY A 614 1.55 -33.57 -5.65
C GLY A 614 1.92 -32.11 -5.38
N SER A 615 2.40 -31.41 -6.42
CA SER A 615 2.69 -29.98 -6.33
C SER A 615 1.50 -29.12 -6.76
N VAL A 616 1.44 -27.92 -6.19
CA VAL A 616 0.54 -26.85 -6.61
C VAL A 616 1.32 -25.53 -6.57
N ASP A 617 1.10 -24.68 -7.56
CA ASP A 617 1.69 -23.35 -7.64
C ASP A 617 0.75 -22.33 -6.99
N THR A 618 1.31 -21.30 -6.36
CA THR A 618 0.56 -20.09 -6.03
C THR A 618 0.04 -19.41 -7.31
N GLU A 619 -0.89 -18.47 -7.16
CA GLU A 619 -1.06 -17.45 -8.20
C GLU A 619 0.26 -16.68 -8.43
N THR A 620 0.42 -16.11 -9.63
CA THR A 620 1.64 -15.37 -10.01
C THR A 620 1.44 -13.88 -9.73
N GLU A 621 2.28 -13.33 -8.86
CA GLU A 621 2.29 -11.90 -8.52
C GLU A 621 3.37 -11.15 -9.31
N GLU A 622 3.13 -9.89 -9.67
CA GLU A 622 4.11 -9.03 -10.32
C GLU A 622 4.69 -8.02 -9.33
N LEU A 623 5.97 -8.18 -8.97
CA LEU A 623 6.69 -7.24 -8.12
C LEU A 623 7.32 -6.15 -8.99
N VAL A 624 6.87 -4.91 -8.82
CA VAL A 624 7.41 -3.72 -9.49
C VAL A 624 8.04 -2.81 -8.44
N ILE A 625 9.32 -2.48 -8.63
CA ILE A 625 10.12 -1.68 -7.69
C ILE A 625 10.55 -0.40 -8.39
N GLU A 626 10.05 0.73 -7.90
CA GLU A 626 10.33 2.04 -8.47
C GLU A 626 11.41 2.78 -7.66
N PRO A 627 12.36 3.46 -8.33
CA PRO A 627 13.30 4.35 -7.65
C PRO A 627 12.59 5.62 -7.18
N PRO A 628 12.99 6.24 -6.05
CA PRO A 628 12.44 7.52 -5.63
C PRO A 628 12.71 8.62 -6.67
N ALA A 629 11.80 9.59 -6.78
CA ALA A 629 12.05 10.76 -7.61
C ALA A 629 13.25 11.58 -7.10
N SER A 630 14.00 12.16 -8.03
CA SER A 630 15.24 12.91 -7.79
C SER A 630 15.40 14.06 -8.77
N PHE A 631 16.09 15.12 -8.35
CA PHE A 631 16.31 16.32 -9.17
C PHE A 631 17.36 16.07 -10.27
N THR A 632 16.98 16.30 -11.53
CA THR A 632 17.90 16.36 -12.67
C THR A 632 18.42 17.78 -12.94
N SER A 633 17.73 18.81 -12.44
CA SER A 633 18.27 20.18 -12.33
C SER A 633 17.78 20.86 -11.05
N GLN A 634 18.68 21.62 -10.45
CA GLN A 634 18.42 22.43 -9.26
C GLN A 634 17.94 23.83 -9.66
N PRO A 635 17.23 24.57 -8.78
CA PRO A 635 16.95 25.97 -9.03
C PRO A 635 18.23 26.79 -8.86
N GLU A 636 18.41 27.81 -9.69
CA GLU A 636 19.57 28.72 -9.60
C GLU A 636 19.20 29.98 -8.81
N SER A 637 20.10 30.43 -7.92
CA SER A 637 19.98 31.74 -7.26
C SER A 637 20.00 32.86 -8.30
N GLN A 638 19.13 33.85 -8.15
CA GLN A 638 18.97 34.95 -9.10
C GLN A 638 19.05 36.31 -8.39
N THR A 639 19.67 37.27 -9.08
CA THR A 639 19.72 38.69 -8.68
C THR A 639 19.08 39.49 -9.80
N VAL A 640 17.95 40.15 -9.54
CA VAL A 640 17.06 40.71 -10.57
C VAL A 640 16.56 42.08 -10.13
N CYS A 641 16.28 42.98 -11.08
CA CYS A 641 15.62 44.25 -10.78
C CYS A 641 14.19 44.04 -10.21
N PRO A 642 13.65 45.01 -9.43
CA PRO A 642 12.22 45.06 -9.12
C PRO A 642 11.31 44.99 -10.36
N ASP A 643 10.03 44.68 -10.15
CA ASP A 643 8.96 44.54 -11.17
C ASP A 643 9.15 43.44 -12.22
N GLN A 644 10.32 42.79 -12.31
CA GLN A 644 10.55 41.76 -13.29
C GLN A 644 9.92 40.42 -12.89
N THR A 645 9.53 39.64 -13.90
CA THR A 645 9.09 38.25 -13.69
C THR A 645 10.31 37.35 -13.47
N VAL A 646 10.38 36.74 -12.30
CA VAL A 646 11.40 35.74 -11.96
C VAL A 646 10.83 34.33 -12.17
N THR A 647 11.66 33.40 -12.61
CA THR A 647 11.27 31.99 -12.77
C THR A 647 12.32 31.10 -12.12
N LEU A 648 11.93 30.40 -11.06
CA LEU A 648 12.71 29.34 -10.44
C LEU A 648 12.19 28.01 -10.98
N SER A 649 13.06 27.21 -11.61
CA SER A 649 12.68 25.96 -12.26
C SER A 649 13.51 24.79 -11.77
N VAL A 650 12.84 23.66 -11.56
CA VAL A 650 13.46 22.36 -11.31
C VAL A 650 13.07 21.38 -12.40
N THR A 651 13.92 20.39 -12.64
CA THR A 651 13.55 19.19 -13.40
C THR A 651 13.83 17.98 -12.54
N ALA A 652 13.01 16.94 -12.68
CA ALA A 652 13.14 15.71 -11.92
C ALA A 652 12.95 14.50 -12.82
N THR A 653 13.52 13.38 -12.38
CA THR A 653 13.26 12.03 -12.91
C THR A 653 12.71 11.17 -11.79
N GLY A 654 11.81 10.25 -12.11
CA GLY A 654 11.13 9.42 -11.11
C GLY A 654 9.94 8.67 -11.72
N PRO A 655 9.14 7.99 -10.88
CA PRO A 655 7.96 7.27 -11.32
C PRO A 655 6.80 8.20 -11.67
N GLN A 656 5.66 7.64 -12.05
CA GLN A 656 4.47 8.43 -12.40
C GLN A 656 3.98 9.25 -11.19
N ASN A 657 3.39 10.41 -11.45
CA ASN A 657 2.82 11.32 -10.44
C ASN A 657 3.86 11.96 -9.47
N ILE A 658 4.96 12.49 -9.99
CA ILE A 658 5.82 13.40 -9.21
C ILE A 658 5.02 14.66 -8.85
N THR A 659 4.92 14.92 -7.55
CA THR A 659 4.37 16.15 -6.97
C THR A 659 5.50 17.09 -6.56
N TYR A 660 5.21 18.40 -6.56
CA TYR A 660 6.15 19.45 -6.14
C TYR A 660 5.52 20.29 -5.02
N ARG A 661 6.35 20.92 -4.19
CA ARG A 661 5.93 21.92 -3.21
C ARG A 661 7.06 22.92 -3.00
N TRP A 662 6.84 24.19 -3.30
CA TRP A 662 7.84 25.24 -3.03
C TRP A 662 7.72 25.81 -1.62
N GLN A 663 8.87 26.14 -1.04
CA GLN A 663 9.00 26.94 0.18
C GLN A 663 9.79 28.22 -0.09
N LYS A 664 9.42 29.28 0.63
CA LYS A 664 10.20 30.51 0.83
C LYS A 664 10.52 30.63 2.31
N ASP A 665 11.79 30.82 2.67
CA ASP A 665 12.25 31.04 4.05
C ASP A 665 11.70 29.98 5.05
N GLU A 666 11.77 28.70 4.64
CA GLU A 666 11.24 27.51 5.33
C GLU A 666 9.70 27.40 5.43
N VAL A 667 8.94 28.31 4.82
CA VAL A 667 7.46 28.31 4.81
C VAL A 667 6.91 27.85 3.45
N ASP A 668 5.95 26.92 3.45
CA ASP A 668 5.28 26.44 2.23
C ASP A 668 4.50 27.56 1.52
N ILE A 669 4.67 27.67 0.20
CA ILE A 669 3.95 28.60 -0.68
C ILE A 669 2.68 27.90 -1.19
N PRO A 670 1.45 28.30 -0.77
CA PRO A 670 0.24 27.55 -1.10
C PRO A 670 -0.06 27.53 -2.61
N GLY A 671 -0.23 26.33 -3.18
CA GLY A 671 -0.55 26.13 -4.60
C GLY A 671 0.64 26.21 -5.54
N ALA A 672 1.87 26.38 -5.02
CA ALA A 672 3.11 26.26 -5.78
C ALA A 672 3.48 24.78 -5.95
N ASP A 673 2.65 24.06 -6.72
CA ASP A 673 2.68 22.60 -6.81
C ASP A 673 3.30 22.09 -8.14
N ALA A 674 3.91 23.01 -8.90
CA ALA A 674 4.50 22.79 -10.22
C ALA A 674 6.04 22.72 -10.16
N PRO A 675 6.72 22.09 -11.15
CA PRO A 675 8.19 22.10 -11.28
C PRO A 675 8.78 23.49 -11.58
N THR A 676 7.95 24.54 -11.59
CA THR A 676 8.37 25.91 -11.90
C THR A 676 7.54 26.86 -11.04
N LEU A 677 8.23 27.67 -10.25
CA LEU A 677 7.67 28.78 -9.50
C LEU A 677 7.92 30.06 -10.30
N VAL A 678 6.85 30.79 -10.61
CA VAL A 678 6.90 32.09 -11.30
C VAL A 678 6.48 33.15 -10.28
N ILE A 679 7.32 34.17 -10.14
CA ILE A 679 7.08 35.35 -9.30
C ILE A 679 6.92 36.51 -10.27
N GLU A 680 5.74 37.12 -10.32
CA GLU A 680 5.44 38.26 -11.22
C GLU A 680 5.45 39.56 -10.42
N GLY A 681 6.20 40.56 -10.88
CA GLY A 681 6.29 41.86 -10.19
C GLY A 681 7.14 41.79 -8.93
N LEU A 682 8.40 41.35 -9.06
CA LEU A 682 9.31 41.12 -7.93
C LEU A 682 9.43 42.32 -6.98
N ASP A 683 9.10 42.12 -5.70
CA ASP A 683 9.18 43.14 -4.65
C ASP A 683 10.22 42.80 -3.55
N GLU A 684 10.25 43.60 -2.47
CA GLU A 684 11.13 43.31 -1.31
C GLU A 684 10.67 42.13 -0.43
N ASN A 685 9.39 41.78 -0.45
CA ASN A 685 8.81 40.66 0.31
C ASN A 685 9.13 39.31 -0.35
N ASP A 686 9.32 39.29 -1.67
CA ASP A 686 9.74 38.15 -2.46
C ASP A 686 11.22 37.77 -2.29
N VAL A 687 12.07 38.68 -1.77
CA VAL A 687 13.48 38.40 -1.46
C VAL A 687 13.59 37.34 -0.36
N GLY A 688 14.39 36.30 -0.58
CA GLY A 688 14.53 35.19 0.38
C GLY A 688 15.16 33.93 -0.20
N ASP A 689 15.20 32.89 0.63
CA ASP A 689 15.74 31.57 0.28
C ASP A 689 14.62 30.62 -0.15
N TYR A 690 14.65 30.20 -1.42
CA TYR A 690 13.65 29.30 -2.01
C TYR A 690 14.17 27.87 -2.13
N ARG A 691 13.29 26.90 -1.91
CA ARG A 691 13.55 25.47 -2.13
C ARG A 691 12.30 24.77 -2.64
N CYS A 692 12.47 23.85 -3.58
CA CYS A 692 11.42 22.94 -4.01
C CYS A 692 11.59 21.61 -3.28
N PHE A 693 10.52 21.07 -2.72
CA PHE A 693 10.43 19.66 -2.40
C PHE A 693 9.78 18.96 -3.59
N LEU A 694 10.24 17.76 -3.90
CA LEU A 694 9.48 16.83 -4.73
C LEU A 694 9.07 15.61 -3.90
N SER A 695 8.04 14.91 -4.35
CA SER A 695 7.66 13.60 -3.79
C SER A 695 6.97 12.77 -4.86
N SER A 696 7.26 11.47 -4.90
CA SER A 696 6.68 10.53 -5.86
C SER A 696 5.93 9.42 -5.15
N GLY A 697 4.66 9.70 -4.81
CA GLY A 697 3.81 8.78 -4.05
C GLY A 697 4.48 8.32 -2.76
N ASP A 698 4.46 7.01 -2.53
CA ASP A 698 4.91 6.38 -1.29
C ASP A 698 6.44 6.32 -1.16
N CYS A 699 7.20 6.49 -2.25
CA CYS A 699 8.67 6.43 -2.25
C CYS A 699 9.36 7.70 -1.73
N GLY A 700 8.64 8.55 -1.00
CA GLY A 700 9.16 9.78 -0.43
C GLY A 700 9.63 10.77 -1.50
N GLY A 701 10.72 11.48 -1.20
CA GLY A 701 11.31 12.45 -2.12
C GLY A 701 12.41 13.29 -1.48
N GLU A 702 13.03 14.13 -2.30
CA GLU A 702 14.17 14.98 -1.93
C GLU A 702 13.77 16.46 -1.88
N ALA A 703 14.54 17.27 -1.16
CA ALA A 703 14.50 18.73 -1.26
C ALA A 703 15.61 19.22 -2.19
N SER A 704 15.31 20.23 -2.99
CA SER A 704 16.28 20.91 -3.84
C SER A 704 17.36 21.60 -3.00
N GLN A 705 18.44 21.98 -3.68
CA GLN A 705 19.32 23.03 -3.18
C GLN A 705 18.52 24.34 -3.00
N VAL A 706 19.01 25.19 -2.11
CA VAL A 706 18.44 26.52 -1.87
C VAL A 706 18.86 27.45 -3.01
N ALA A 707 17.90 28.10 -3.63
CA ALA A 707 18.10 29.22 -4.54
C ALA A 707 17.74 30.52 -3.82
N THR A 708 18.72 31.38 -3.60
CA THR A 708 18.52 32.70 -3.01
C THR A 708 18.05 33.67 -4.09
N LEU A 709 16.96 34.36 -3.85
CA LEU A 709 16.45 35.45 -4.69
C LEU A 709 16.77 36.80 -4.04
N SER A 710 17.41 37.70 -4.78
CA SER A 710 17.80 39.04 -4.30
C SER A 710 17.53 40.14 -5.33
N LEU A 711 17.34 41.36 -4.85
CA LEU A 711 17.24 42.54 -5.71
C LEU A 711 18.63 43.00 -6.18
N ASP A 712 18.75 43.37 -7.46
CA ASP A 712 19.94 44.05 -7.97
C ASP A 712 19.94 45.51 -7.52
N VAL A 713 20.96 45.89 -6.74
CA VAL A 713 21.19 47.25 -6.23
C VAL A 713 21.46 48.28 -7.34
N ASN A 714 21.73 47.84 -8.57
CA ASN A 714 21.91 48.70 -9.73
C ASN A 714 20.60 48.94 -10.51
N CYS A 715 19.43 48.67 -9.92
CA CYS A 715 18.12 48.90 -10.55
C CYS A 715 17.17 49.84 -9.78
N PHE A 716 17.63 50.45 -8.68
CA PHE A 716 16.86 51.43 -7.90
C PHE A 716 17.78 52.49 -7.27
N VAL A 717 17.21 53.62 -6.82
CA VAL A 717 17.98 54.71 -6.20
C VAL A 717 18.49 54.30 -4.82
N THR A 718 19.81 54.25 -4.62
CA THR A 718 20.41 53.71 -3.39
C THR A 718 20.67 54.73 -2.29
N ASP A 719 21.01 55.98 -2.62
CA ASP A 719 21.28 57.04 -1.62
C ASP A 719 20.02 57.28 -0.76
N PRO A 720 20.09 57.15 0.58
CA PRO A 720 18.91 57.23 1.44
C PRO A 720 18.24 58.61 1.47
N GLU A 721 19.00 59.71 1.33
CA GLU A 721 18.46 61.07 1.39
C GLU A 721 17.78 61.40 0.05
N LEU A 722 18.40 61.01 -1.08
CA LEU A 722 17.80 61.12 -2.41
C LEU A 722 16.54 60.26 -2.53
N ARG A 723 16.57 59.00 -2.07
CA ARG A 723 15.40 58.11 -2.10
C ARG A 723 14.26 58.64 -1.23
N THR A 724 14.55 59.06 0.00
CA THR A 724 13.53 59.66 0.90
C THR A 724 12.90 60.90 0.25
N PHE A 725 13.72 61.76 -0.35
CA PHE A 725 13.22 62.94 -1.07
C PHE A 725 12.32 62.54 -2.26
N LEU A 726 12.70 61.56 -3.08
CA LEU A 726 11.95 61.16 -4.27
C LEU A 726 10.62 60.46 -3.95
N VAL A 727 10.58 59.65 -2.89
CA VAL A 727 9.35 58.99 -2.40
C VAL A 727 8.36 60.03 -1.86
N ASP A 728 8.82 60.99 -1.06
CA ASP A 728 7.97 62.08 -0.53
C ASP A 728 7.69 63.21 -1.56
N ALA A 729 8.37 63.23 -2.71
CA ALA A 729 8.26 64.32 -3.69
C ALA A 729 7.05 64.16 -4.62
N THR A 730 6.16 65.17 -4.59
CA THR A 730 5.26 65.43 -5.71
C THR A 730 6.01 66.17 -6.81
N TRP A 731 6.42 65.47 -7.87
CA TRP A 731 7.08 66.06 -9.02
C TRP A 731 6.10 66.86 -9.89
N ARG A 732 6.56 67.97 -10.49
CA ARG A 732 5.71 68.92 -11.24
C ARG A 732 6.11 69.07 -12.70
N ASP A 733 5.56 68.21 -13.54
CA ASP A 733 5.26 68.57 -14.93
C ASP A 733 4.10 69.58 -14.93
N GLY A 734 4.40 70.84 -15.28
CA GLY A 734 3.48 71.75 -15.98
C GLY A 734 2.15 72.08 -15.32
N GLU A 735 1.24 71.10 -15.25
CA GLU A 735 -0.11 71.19 -14.69
C GLU A 735 -0.52 70.02 -13.76
N ASN A 736 0.31 69.00 -13.51
CA ASN A 736 -0.01 67.86 -12.61
C ASN A 736 1.08 67.62 -11.55
N ASP A 737 0.65 67.26 -10.33
CA ASP A 737 1.51 66.68 -9.29
C ASP A 737 1.60 65.15 -9.53
N VAL A 738 2.79 64.62 -9.77
CA VAL A 738 3.07 63.18 -9.97
C VAL A 738 3.78 62.63 -8.74
N VAL A 739 3.25 61.56 -8.15
CA VAL A 739 3.98 60.76 -7.15
C VAL A 739 4.93 59.84 -7.92
N ILE A 740 6.21 59.79 -7.54
CA ILE A 740 7.23 59.04 -8.27
C ILE A 740 7.16 57.56 -7.91
N ASP A 741 7.15 57.24 -6.62
CA ASP A 741 6.81 55.93 -6.07
C ASP A 741 5.32 55.64 -6.32
N LEU A 742 5.02 54.74 -7.26
CA LEU A 742 3.66 54.45 -7.72
C LEU A 742 3.01 53.27 -7.01
N ASP A 743 3.80 52.38 -6.41
CA ASP A 743 3.33 51.19 -5.70
C ASP A 743 3.43 51.28 -4.17
N ASP A 744 4.01 52.37 -3.64
CA ASP A 744 4.21 52.68 -2.21
C ASP A 744 5.22 51.70 -1.56
N ASN A 745 6.19 51.17 -2.33
CA ASN A 745 7.20 50.22 -1.87
C ASN A 745 8.45 50.88 -1.25
N GLY A 746 8.63 52.20 -1.37
CA GLY A 746 9.73 52.95 -0.79
C GLY A 746 11.07 52.84 -1.55
N LEU A 747 11.07 52.20 -2.71
CA LEU A 747 12.11 52.19 -3.75
C LEU A 747 11.63 53.03 -4.94
N ILE A 748 12.53 53.31 -5.87
CA ILE A 748 12.19 53.96 -7.15
C ILE A 748 12.79 53.10 -8.25
N SER A 749 11.94 52.37 -8.97
CA SER A 749 12.30 51.54 -10.12
C SER A 749 12.70 52.40 -11.33
N GLN A 750 13.28 51.75 -12.35
CA GLN A 750 13.53 52.45 -13.62
C GLN A 750 12.23 52.92 -14.28
N SER A 751 11.17 52.12 -14.22
CA SER A 751 9.84 52.43 -14.78
C SER A 751 9.26 53.73 -14.21
N GLU A 752 9.44 53.93 -12.91
CA GLU A 752 8.94 55.09 -12.16
C GLU A 752 9.79 56.32 -12.39
N ALA A 753 11.11 56.17 -12.35
CA ALA A 753 12.06 57.24 -12.66
C ALA A 753 11.89 57.76 -14.10
N GLU A 754 11.57 56.91 -15.07
CA GLU A 754 11.31 57.30 -16.46
C GLU A 754 10.05 58.20 -16.64
N LEU A 755 9.11 58.20 -15.68
CA LEU A 755 7.95 59.10 -15.71
C LEU A 755 8.31 60.55 -15.35
N VAL A 756 9.44 60.76 -14.67
CA VAL A 756 9.95 62.08 -14.32
C VAL A 756 10.63 62.69 -15.54
N THR A 757 10.12 63.84 -15.97
CA THR A 757 10.69 64.60 -17.11
C THR A 757 11.22 65.96 -16.63
N GLY A 758 11.37 66.96 -17.49
CA GLY A 758 11.64 68.34 -17.05
C GLY A 758 12.94 68.51 -16.26
N VAL A 759 12.91 69.27 -15.15
CA VAL A 759 14.08 69.55 -14.31
C VAL A 759 13.85 68.95 -12.92
N LEU A 760 14.85 68.22 -12.41
CA LEU A 760 14.90 67.69 -11.05
C LEU A 760 15.85 68.56 -10.21
N ASP A 761 15.33 69.18 -9.15
CA ASP A 761 16.10 69.94 -8.17
C ASP A 761 16.17 69.16 -6.85
N VAL A 762 17.39 68.76 -6.49
CA VAL A 762 17.76 67.98 -5.30
C VAL A 762 18.83 68.72 -4.49
N SER A 763 18.84 70.06 -4.56
CA SER A 763 19.88 70.88 -3.94
C SER A 763 19.79 70.92 -2.41
N GLY A 764 20.95 70.91 -1.75
CA GLY A 764 21.07 71.09 -0.29
C GLY A 764 20.54 69.94 0.57
N LEU A 765 20.23 68.78 -0.01
CA LEU A 765 19.68 67.61 0.70
C LEU A 765 20.76 66.84 1.48
N GLY A 766 22.03 66.98 1.12
CA GLY A 766 23.16 66.30 1.77
C GLY A 766 23.58 64.99 1.10
N ILE A 767 23.08 64.72 -0.11
CA ILE A 767 23.32 63.54 -0.94
C ILE A 767 24.81 63.25 -1.08
N GLU A 768 25.21 61.99 -0.91
CA GLU A 768 26.62 61.56 -0.95
C GLU A 768 26.97 60.84 -2.27
N ASP A 769 26.01 60.16 -2.91
CA ASP A 769 26.11 59.63 -4.27
C ASP A 769 24.82 59.80 -5.11
N LEU A 770 24.94 59.67 -6.43
CA LEU A 770 23.81 59.74 -7.38
C LEU A 770 23.56 58.38 -8.06
N VAL A 771 23.81 57.26 -7.38
CA VAL A 771 23.58 55.93 -7.97
C VAL A 771 22.09 55.73 -8.26
N GLY A 772 21.79 55.34 -9.50
CA GLY A 772 20.44 55.24 -10.04
C GLY A 772 19.90 56.51 -10.71
N ILE A 773 20.63 57.63 -10.73
CA ILE A 773 20.16 58.87 -11.38
C ILE A 773 19.94 58.71 -12.91
N SER A 774 20.60 57.73 -13.52
CA SER A 774 20.48 57.42 -14.95
C SER A 774 19.13 56.83 -15.34
N PHE A 775 18.36 56.28 -14.40
CA PHE A 775 16.99 55.82 -14.65
C PHE A 775 16.05 56.98 -15.00
N PHE A 776 16.37 58.19 -14.55
CA PHE A 776 15.65 59.41 -14.88
C PHE A 776 15.99 59.89 -16.30
N ALA A 777 16.01 58.97 -17.27
CA ALA A 777 16.51 59.16 -18.63
C ALA A 777 15.78 60.26 -19.43
N ASN A 778 14.59 60.66 -18.98
CA ASN A 778 13.78 61.73 -19.56
C ASN A 778 14.00 63.11 -18.93
N LEU A 779 14.94 63.26 -17.98
CA LEU A 779 15.34 64.55 -17.46
C LEU A 779 15.97 65.43 -18.53
N THR A 780 15.53 66.69 -18.53
CA THR A 780 16.11 67.78 -19.30
C THR A 780 17.03 68.66 -18.44
N GLY A 781 16.92 68.59 -17.11
CA GLY A 781 17.88 69.21 -16.20
C GLY A 781 17.99 68.50 -14.86
N LEU A 782 19.17 68.60 -14.25
CA LEU A 782 19.48 68.13 -12.90
C LEU A 782 20.20 69.26 -12.15
N ILE A 783 19.62 69.70 -11.04
CA ILE A 783 20.21 70.66 -10.12
C ILE A 783 20.49 69.90 -8.83
N CYS A 784 21.76 69.59 -8.58
CA CYS A 784 22.24 68.87 -7.40
C CYS A 784 23.24 69.71 -6.59
N ALA A 785 23.07 71.04 -6.63
CA ALA A 785 23.94 71.99 -5.96
C ALA A 785 23.94 71.86 -4.43
N ASP A 786 25.00 72.34 -3.77
CA ASP A 786 25.14 72.38 -2.31
C ASP A 786 24.98 71.00 -1.59
N ASN A 787 25.36 69.90 -2.26
CA ASN A 787 25.36 68.54 -1.71
C ASN A 787 26.77 68.08 -1.25
N ARG A 788 26.98 66.77 -1.01
CA ARG A 788 28.26 66.20 -0.56
C ARG A 788 28.98 65.38 -1.63
N LEU A 789 28.54 65.43 -2.88
CA LEU A 789 29.02 64.60 -3.98
C LEU A 789 30.54 64.72 -4.13
N THR A 790 31.23 63.58 -4.15
CA THR A 790 32.70 63.51 -4.35
C THR A 790 33.09 63.24 -5.81
N GLY A 791 32.14 62.76 -6.60
CA GLY A 791 32.22 62.53 -8.03
C GLY A 791 30.83 62.57 -8.64
N LEU A 792 30.75 62.49 -9.97
CA LEU A 792 29.50 62.35 -10.71
C LEU A 792 29.49 60.99 -11.42
N PRO A 793 28.38 60.23 -11.40
CA PRO A 793 28.30 58.92 -12.05
C PRO A 793 28.59 59.01 -13.56
N ALA A 794 29.18 57.95 -14.11
CA ALA A 794 29.58 57.86 -15.51
C ALA A 794 28.38 58.02 -16.46
N GLU A 795 27.25 57.48 -16.04
CA GLU A 795 26.00 57.36 -16.74
C GLU A 795 25.33 58.72 -17.01
N LEU A 796 25.68 59.79 -16.27
CA LEU A 796 25.27 61.16 -16.60
C LEU A 796 25.82 61.62 -17.96
N GLY A 797 26.94 61.04 -18.41
CA GLY A 797 27.53 61.27 -19.74
C GLY A 797 26.72 60.68 -20.90
N ASP A 798 25.82 59.73 -20.61
CA ASP A 798 24.98 59.03 -21.60
C ASP A 798 23.52 59.56 -21.63
N MET A 799 23.15 60.49 -20.73
CA MET A 799 21.79 61.05 -20.65
C MET A 799 21.50 62.04 -21.79
N ALA A 800 21.12 61.50 -22.95
CA ALA A 800 20.92 62.26 -24.19
C ALA A 800 19.91 63.43 -24.09
N ASN A 801 18.94 63.36 -23.17
CA ASN A 801 17.94 64.41 -22.95
C ASN A 801 18.43 65.56 -22.04
N LEU A 802 19.49 65.35 -21.27
CA LEU A 802 19.97 66.27 -20.25
C LEU A 802 20.61 67.51 -20.91
N LYS A 803 20.09 68.69 -20.60
CA LYS A 803 20.53 70.00 -21.14
C LYS A 803 21.14 70.90 -20.07
N THR A 804 20.67 70.77 -18.83
CA THR A 804 21.12 71.59 -17.69
C THR A 804 21.67 70.69 -16.60
N LEU A 805 22.91 70.91 -16.19
CA LEU A 805 23.50 70.28 -15.02
C LEU A 805 24.11 71.36 -14.13
N ASP A 806 23.56 71.54 -12.94
CA ASP A 806 24.17 72.36 -11.88
C ASP A 806 24.57 71.44 -10.74
N ALA A 807 25.88 71.21 -10.61
CA ALA A 807 26.48 70.45 -9.52
C ALA A 807 27.41 71.34 -8.68
N SER A 808 27.12 72.65 -8.62
CA SER A 808 27.91 73.61 -7.85
C SER A 808 27.88 73.34 -6.33
N GLY A 809 28.85 73.87 -5.57
CA GLY A 809 28.86 73.77 -4.10
C GLY A 809 29.13 72.37 -3.53
N ASN A 810 29.58 71.42 -4.34
CA ASN A 810 29.85 70.03 -3.95
C ASN A 810 31.34 69.78 -3.59
N GLN A 811 31.75 68.51 -3.51
CA GLN A 811 33.13 68.08 -3.22
C GLN A 811 33.81 67.40 -4.41
N ILE A 812 33.30 67.60 -5.63
CA ILE A 812 33.65 66.84 -6.84
C ILE A 812 35.12 67.06 -7.21
N ASP A 813 35.89 65.98 -7.34
CA ASP A 813 37.31 66.01 -7.76
C ASP A 813 37.59 65.34 -9.13
N HIS A 814 36.59 64.69 -9.72
CA HIS A 814 36.63 64.10 -11.06
C HIS A 814 35.25 64.20 -11.76
N LEU A 815 35.26 64.22 -13.10
CA LEU A 815 34.05 64.27 -13.92
C LEU A 815 33.98 63.05 -14.86
N PRO A 816 32.76 62.61 -15.24
CA PRO A 816 32.56 61.70 -16.35
C PRO A 816 32.80 62.41 -17.70
N ASP A 817 32.76 61.65 -18.79
CA ASP A 817 32.83 62.19 -20.15
C ASP A 817 31.42 62.64 -20.59
N PHE A 818 31.19 63.94 -20.70
CA PHE A 818 29.91 64.48 -21.17
C PHE A 818 29.88 64.74 -22.69
N SER A 819 30.91 64.36 -23.47
CA SER A 819 31.00 64.69 -24.90
C SER A 819 29.85 64.17 -25.77
N THR A 820 29.14 63.15 -25.29
CA THR A 820 27.97 62.52 -25.90
C THR A 820 26.62 63.12 -25.47
N THR A 821 26.60 64.00 -24.46
CA THR A 821 25.36 64.62 -23.95
C THR A 821 24.88 65.78 -24.82
N SER A 822 23.64 66.23 -24.55
CA SER A 822 23.06 67.45 -25.12
C SER A 822 23.17 68.66 -24.18
N LEU A 823 24.12 68.67 -23.23
CA LEU A 823 24.22 69.77 -22.26
C LEU A 823 24.47 71.12 -22.98
N THR A 824 23.65 72.11 -22.64
CA THR A 824 23.81 73.51 -23.00
C THR A 824 24.22 74.36 -21.80
N PHE A 825 23.93 73.93 -20.58
CA PHE A 825 24.35 74.58 -19.33
C PHE A 825 25.03 73.58 -18.39
N LEU A 826 26.23 73.92 -17.94
CA LEU A 826 27.00 73.16 -16.95
C LEU A 826 27.60 74.10 -15.90
N ASP A 827 27.14 74.01 -14.66
CA ASP A 827 27.77 74.68 -13.51
C ASP A 827 28.43 73.65 -12.59
N LEU A 828 29.73 73.84 -12.37
CA LEU A 828 30.58 73.04 -11.50
C LEU A 828 31.29 73.92 -10.47
N SER A 829 30.83 75.15 -10.27
CA SER A 829 31.48 76.14 -9.40
C SER A 829 31.54 75.68 -7.94
N ASN A 830 32.57 76.14 -7.21
CA ASN A 830 32.79 75.81 -5.80
C ASN A 830 33.01 74.30 -5.51
N ASN A 831 33.64 73.57 -6.44
CA ASN A 831 34.04 72.16 -6.29
C ASN A 831 35.56 72.01 -6.02
N ARG A 832 36.13 70.82 -6.21
CA ARG A 832 37.54 70.46 -5.94
C ARG A 832 38.32 70.04 -7.19
N LEU A 833 37.89 70.46 -8.39
CA LEU A 833 38.46 69.98 -9.66
C LEU A 833 39.95 70.37 -9.84
N PRO A 834 40.88 69.40 -9.92
CA PRO A 834 42.31 69.68 -9.91
C PRO A 834 42.83 70.20 -11.26
N GLY A 835 43.28 71.46 -11.30
CA GLY A 835 43.71 72.11 -12.55
C GLY A 835 45.10 71.76 -13.09
N ALA A 836 45.56 70.52 -12.95
CA ALA A 836 46.89 70.10 -13.40
C ALA A 836 46.95 68.68 -14.01
N SER A 837 46.00 68.29 -14.87
CA SER A 837 46.25 67.23 -15.84
C SER A 837 45.30 67.25 -17.05
N ARG A 838 45.75 66.56 -18.11
CA ARG A 838 45.16 66.37 -19.45
C ARG A 838 43.78 65.67 -19.51
N GLY A 839 42.92 65.83 -18.50
CA GLY A 839 41.70 65.03 -18.33
C GLY A 839 40.38 65.69 -18.74
N LEU A 840 40.27 67.03 -18.71
CA LEU A 840 39.02 67.73 -19.09
C LEU A 840 38.89 67.99 -20.60
N GLY A 841 39.98 67.85 -21.36
CA GLY A 841 39.97 68.07 -22.80
C GLY A 841 39.26 66.94 -23.53
N GLY A 842 38.02 67.21 -23.95
CA GLY A 842 37.13 66.22 -24.55
C GLY A 842 36.04 65.69 -23.60
N ALA A 843 35.93 66.20 -22.37
CA ALA A 843 34.88 65.80 -21.41
C ALA A 843 33.63 66.69 -21.44
N PHE A 844 33.59 67.71 -22.32
CA PHE A 844 32.46 68.64 -22.48
C PHE A 844 31.84 68.47 -23.88
N PRO A 845 30.50 68.55 -24.04
CA PRO A 845 29.84 68.43 -25.34
C PRO A 845 29.97 69.70 -26.17
N SER A 846 30.01 69.56 -27.50
CA SER A 846 30.10 70.71 -28.42
C SER A 846 28.85 71.61 -28.44
N THR A 847 27.77 71.21 -27.77
CA THR A 847 26.51 71.95 -27.61
C THR A 847 26.51 72.92 -26.43
N LEU A 848 27.59 72.98 -25.65
CA LEU A 848 27.62 73.71 -24.39
C LEU A 848 27.62 75.23 -24.61
N GLU A 849 26.52 75.90 -24.25
CA GLU A 849 26.30 77.34 -24.36
C GLU A 849 26.84 78.11 -23.14
N SER A 850 26.82 77.48 -21.96
CA SER A 850 27.22 78.07 -20.67
C SER A 850 28.02 77.08 -19.83
N LEU A 851 29.23 77.49 -19.41
CA LEU A 851 30.13 76.72 -18.56
C LEU A 851 30.64 77.57 -17.40
N ALA A 852 30.30 77.18 -16.18
CA ALA A 852 30.76 77.82 -14.95
C ALA A 852 31.70 76.90 -14.14
N LEU A 853 32.89 77.39 -13.86
CA LEU A 853 34.02 76.67 -13.24
C LEU A 853 34.63 77.46 -12.07
N ASP A 854 33.87 78.38 -11.48
CA ASP A 854 34.37 79.32 -10.47
C ASP A 854 34.88 78.57 -9.22
N SER A 855 35.92 79.10 -8.56
CA SER A 855 36.40 78.62 -7.24
C SER A 855 36.68 77.11 -7.11
N ASN A 856 37.28 76.50 -8.13
CA ASN A 856 37.63 75.07 -8.18
C ASN A 856 39.10 74.74 -7.85
N ALA A 857 39.95 75.77 -7.67
CA ALA A 857 41.41 75.66 -7.54
C ALA A 857 42.17 75.24 -8.83
N PHE A 858 41.64 75.60 -10.01
CA PHE A 858 42.36 75.42 -11.28
C PHE A 858 43.70 76.17 -11.32
N SER A 859 44.81 75.51 -11.66
CA SER A 859 46.14 76.15 -11.87
C SER A 859 46.48 76.53 -13.32
N SER A 860 45.77 75.94 -14.28
CA SER A 860 45.80 76.29 -15.71
C SER A 860 44.39 76.22 -16.28
N LEU A 861 44.12 76.95 -17.37
CA LEU A 861 42.84 76.88 -18.06
C LEU A 861 42.54 75.44 -18.55
N PRO A 862 41.31 74.92 -18.41
CA PRO A 862 40.87 73.72 -19.13
C PRO A 862 40.89 73.95 -20.66
N SER A 863 40.86 72.86 -21.43
CA SER A 863 40.80 72.94 -22.89
C SER A 863 39.38 73.26 -23.34
N LEU A 864 39.17 74.47 -23.90
CA LEU A 864 37.92 74.91 -24.50
C LEU A 864 37.81 74.59 -26.02
N VAL A 865 38.82 73.91 -26.58
CA VAL A 865 38.86 73.54 -28.00
C VAL A 865 37.69 72.61 -28.34
N GLY A 866 36.89 72.98 -29.35
CA GLY A 866 35.76 72.17 -29.82
C GLY A 866 34.40 72.51 -29.19
N LEU A 867 34.29 73.65 -28.50
CA LEU A 867 33.06 74.20 -27.94
C LEU A 867 32.60 75.44 -28.74
N PRO A 868 32.08 75.30 -29.97
CA PRO A 868 31.79 76.45 -30.83
C PRO A 868 30.58 77.28 -30.38
N GLU A 869 29.62 76.70 -29.66
CA GLU A 869 28.39 77.37 -29.20
C GLU A 869 28.57 78.04 -27.82
N LEU A 870 29.79 78.06 -27.24
CA LEU A 870 30.02 78.54 -25.88
C LEU A 870 29.97 80.07 -25.81
N HIS A 871 28.88 80.60 -25.26
CA HIS A 871 28.62 82.03 -25.10
C HIS A 871 28.93 82.55 -23.70
N VAL A 872 28.71 81.75 -22.65
CA VAL A 872 28.93 82.13 -21.26
C VAL A 872 30.03 81.26 -20.65
N PHE A 873 31.10 81.89 -20.17
CA PHE A 873 32.22 81.19 -19.54
C PHE A 873 32.71 81.90 -18.28
N THR A 874 32.59 81.25 -17.12
CA THR A 874 33.10 81.77 -15.84
C THR A 874 34.13 80.81 -15.25
N ILE A 875 35.26 81.35 -14.78
CA ILE A 875 36.31 80.58 -14.10
C ILE A 875 37.04 81.44 -13.04
N ALA A 876 36.32 82.40 -12.46
CA ALA A 876 36.77 83.31 -11.44
C ALA A 876 37.18 82.61 -10.12
N GLY A 877 38.03 83.27 -9.33
CA GLY A 877 38.48 82.77 -8.02
C GLY A 877 39.36 81.51 -8.07
N ASN A 878 39.92 81.17 -9.22
CA ASN A 878 40.86 80.07 -9.40
C ASN A 878 42.33 80.54 -9.26
N GLN A 879 43.29 79.66 -9.54
CA GLN A 879 44.73 79.93 -9.44
C GLN A 879 45.43 79.92 -10.81
N ILE A 880 44.70 80.28 -11.87
CA ILE A 880 45.14 80.10 -13.26
C ILE A 880 46.28 81.06 -13.61
N SER A 881 47.45 80.50 -13.94
CA SER A 881 48.64 81.26 -14.37
C SER A 881 48.97 81.13 -15.86
N ASP A 882 48.25 80.29 -16.61
CA ASP A 882 48.39 80.12 -18.06
C ASP A 882 47.01 80.19 -18.74
N PHE A 883 46.88 81.13 -19.67
CA PHE A 883 45.67 81.46 -20.41
C PHE A 883 45.78 81.15 -21.91
N ALA A 884 46.82 80.44 -22.37
CA ALA A 884 47.03 80.12 -23.78
C ALA A 884 45.86 79.35 -24.44
N GLY A 885 45.03 78.66 -23.65
CA GLY A 885 43.82 77.97 -24.15
C GLY A 885 42.67 78.89 -24.59
N LEU A 886 42.75 80.20 -24.35
CA LEU A 886 41.73 81.17 -24.79
C LEU A 886 41.82 81.52 -26.29
N SER A 887 43.00 81.44 -26.92
CA SER A 887 43.19 81.67 -28.38
C SER A 887 42.86 80.42 -29.21
N ALA A 888 41.82 79.69 -28.82
CA ALA A 888 41.30 78.54 -29.53
C ALA A 888 39.99 78.91 -30.25
N ASP A 889 39.61 78.13 -31.26
CA ASP A 889 38.27 78.19 -31.85
C ASP A 889 37.28 77.56 -30.86
N ASN A 890 36.66 78.41 -30.04
CA ASN A 890 36.00 78.06 -28.78
C ASN A 890 34.74 78.89 -28.47
N GLY A 891 34.16 79.56 -29.49
CA GLY A 891 32.95 80.40 -29.39
C GLY A 891 33.15 81.74 -28.66
N ILE A 892 33.78 81.71 -27.48
CA ILE A 892 33.78 82.81 -26.52
C ILE A 892 34.43 84.11 -27.05
N GLY A 893 33.64 85.17 -27.10
CA GLY A 893 34.09 86.53 -27.40
C GLY A 893 33.95 86.92 -28.87
N ASP A 894 33.39 86.08 -29.74
CA ASP A 894 33.13 86.39 -31.14
C ASP A 894 31.77 87.08 -31.36
N GLU A 895 30.83 86.99 -30.41
CA GLU A 895 29.51 87.61 -30.49
C GLU A 895 29.24 88.62 -29.37
N SER A 896 28.49 89.69 -29.67
CA SER A 896 28.18 90.76 -28.70
C SER A 896 27.36 90.32 -27.48
N GLN A 897 26.90 89.07 -27.45
CA GLN A 897 26.13 88.47 -26.36
C GLN A 897 26.97 87.63 -25.40
N ASP A 898 28.22 87.34 -25.77
CA ASP A 898 29.11 86.50 -24.98
C ASP A 898 29.50 87.18 -23.66
N ARG A 899 29.62 86.38 -22.60
CA ARG A 899 29.98 86.84 -21.25
C ARG A 899 31.10 85.99 -20.69
N ILE A 900 32.25 86.60 -20.46
CA ILE A 900 33.44 85.93 -19.97
C ILE A 900 33.87 86.55 -18.64
N ALA A 901 33.96 85.73 -17.58
CA ALA A 901 34.40 86.17 -16.24
C ALA A 901 35.66 85.41 -15.79
N LEU A 902 36.77 86.14 -15.67
CA LEU A 902 38.09 85.62 -15.29
C LEU A 902 38.62 86.23 -13.97
N GLU A 903 37.80 87.03 -13.27
CA GLU A 903 38.19 87.78 -12.07
C GLU A 903 38.82 86.93 -10.96
N TYR A 904 39.63 87.55 -10.10
CA TYR A 904 40.23 86.91 -8.92
C TYR A 904 41.14 85.70 -9.20
N ASN A 905 41.61 85.53 -10.45
CA ASN A 905 42.65 84.57 -10.82
C ASN A 905 44.08 85.11 -10.57
N ARG A 906 45.06 84.20 -10.42
CA ARG A 906 46.48 84.55 -10.23
C ARG A 906 47.26 84.64 -11.55
N LEU A 907 47.29 85.83 -12.14
CA LEU A 907 48.31 86.19 -13.13
C LEU A 907 49.70 85.99 -12.52
N GLY A 908 50.48 85.05 -13.05
CA GLY A 908 51.77 84.64 -12.47
C GLY A 908 52.92 85.59 -12.78
N ASP A 909 53.91 85.67 -11.88
CA ASP A 909 55.12 86.52 -11.98
C ASP A 909 56.12 86.10 -13.11
N GLN A 910 55.66 85.49 -14.20
CA GLN A 910 56.50 85.00 -15.31
C GLN A 910 55.93 85.43 -16.67
N PRO A 911 56.78 85.87 -17.63
CA PRO A 911 56.36 86.18 -18.99
C PRO A 911 56.10 84.89 -19.79
N SER A 912 54.96 84.24 -19.49
CA SER A 912 54.31 83.24 -20.33
C SER A 912 53.44 83.96 -21.38
N PRO A 913 53.18 83.40 -22.58
CA PRO A 913 52.61 84.19 -23.66
C PRO A 913 51.15 84.54 -23.37
N CYS A 914 50.89 85.84 -23.15
CA CYS A 914 49.55 86.41 -23.06
C CYS A 914 48.73 86.28 -24.35
N THR A 915 49.23 85.58 -25.39
CA THR A 915 48.59 85.47 -26.71
C THR A 915 47.17 84.93 -26.61
N GLY A 916 46.89 84.01 -25.67
CA GLY A 916 45.54 83.51 -25.41
C GLY A 916 44.58 84.61 -24.94
N LEU A 917 44.99 85.35 -23.92
CA LEU A 917 44.19 86.44 -23.34
C LEU A 917 44.08 87.64 -24.30
N GLN A 918 45.15 87.93 -25.07
CA GLN A 918 45.18 88.99 -26.06
C GLN A 918 44.25 88.71 -27.24
N ASP A 919 44.30 87.49 -27.79
CA ASP A 919 43.42 87.07 -28.89
C ASP A 919 41.95 87.14 -28.48
N LEU A 920 41.63 86.72 -27.25
CA LEU A 920 40.29 86.92 -26.67
C LEU A 920 39.94 88.41 -26.55
N ILE A 921 40.82 89.26 -26.02
CA ILE A 921 40.59 90.72 -25.93
C ILE A 921 40.36 91.33 -27.32
N ASP A 922 41.11 90.92 -28.34
CA ASP A 922 40.97 91.40 -29.71
C ASP A 922 39.65 90.95 -30.36
N ARG A 923 39.23 89.69 -30.12
CA ARG A 923 37.91 89.17 -30.52
C ARG A 923 36.78 89.95 -29.85
N ILE A 924 36.85 90.13 -28.53
CA ILE A 924 35.89 90.87 -27.72
C ILE A 924 35.79 92.34 -28.14
N ALA A 925 36.91 92.99 -28.46
CA ALA A 925 36.92 94.36 -28.96
C ALA A 925 36.29 94.50 -30.37
N ALA A 926 36.31 93.43 -31.16
CA ALA A 926 35.67 93.39 -32.48
C ALA A 926 34.16 93.04 -32.41
N SER A 927 33.76 92.19 -31.46
CA SER A 927 32.37 91.71 -31.30
C SER A 927 31.51 92.59 -30.40
N GLY A 928 32.10 93.20 -29.36
CA GLY A 928 31.38 93.93 -28.31
C GLY A 928 30.89 93.06 -27.14
N ALA A 929 31.44 91.86 -26.97
CA ALA A 929 31.17 90.96 -25.85
C ALA A 929 31.54 91.56 -24.47
N GLU A 930 31.03 90.96 -23.38
CA GLU A 930 31.32 91.40 -22.01
C GLU A 930 32.49 90.60 -21.39
N LEU A 931 33.60 91.29 -21.12
CA LEU A 931 34.75 90.74 -20.38
C LEU A 931 34.83 91.32 -18.97
N SER A 932 34.83 90.42 -17.97
CA SER A 932 35.03 90.70 -16.55
C SER A 932 36.41 90.17 -16.14
N ILE A 933 37.32 91.09 -15.83
CA ILE A 933 38.73 90.86 -15.44
C ILE A 933 39.16 91.80 -14.30
N ASP A 934 40.09 91.38 -13.46
CA ASP A 934 40.49 92.13 -12.26
C ASP A 934 41.27 93.43 -12.61
N PRO A 935 40.83 94.62 -12.16
CA PRO A 935 41.46 95.90 -12.48
C PRO A 935 42.69 96.29 -11.62
N GLN A 936 43.26 95.40 -10.79
CA GLN A 936 44.31 95.75 -9.81
C GLN A 936 45.77 95.73 -10.35
N VAL A 937 46.23 96.82 -11.00
CA VAL A 937 47.69 97.14 -11.12
C VAL A 937 47.95 98.64 -10.82
N ASP A 938 48.70 98.93 -9.75
CA ASP A 938 49.01 100.32 -9.29
C ASP A 938 50.17 100.95 -10.10
N VAL A 939 49.85 101.82 -11.07
CA VAL A 939 50.85 102.57 -11.86
C VAL A 939 50.63 104.08 -11.73
N ARG A 940 51.67 104.78 -11.24
CA ARG A 940 51.61 106.23 -10.95
C ARG A 940 51.92 107.09 -12.18
N PRO A 941 51.17 108.17 -12.44
CA PRO A 941 51.30 108.96 -13.67
C PRO A 941 52.45 109.98 -13.63
N SER A 942 53.04 110.24 -14.80
CA SER A 942 53.89 111.40 -15.09
C SER A 942 53.26 112.22 -16.22
N ALA A 943 53.22 113.54 -16.07
CA ALA A 943 52.36 114.41 -16.87
C ALA A 943 52.93 114.73 -18.26
N ASP A 944 52.39 114.11 -19.32
CA ASP A 944 52.36 114.65 -20.70
C ASP A 944 51.40 113.88 -21.65
N TRP A 945 50.27 113.34 -21.13
CA TRP A 945 49.32 112.55 -21.93
C TRP A 945 48.01 113.30 -22.27
N PRO A 946 47.56 113.32 -23.54
CA PRO A 946 46.25 113.85 -23.94
C PRO A 946 45.11 112.87 -23.62
N GLN A 947 43.90 113.39 -23.40
CA GLN A 947 42.71 112.59 -23.04
C GLN A 947 41.82 112.28 -24.26
N GLU A 948 41.79 111.03 -24.71
CA GLU A 948 40.59 110.35 -25.26
C GLU A 948 40.63 108.86 -24.80
N ASN A 949 39.44 108.26 -24.54
CA ASN A 949 39.18 106.87 -24.09
C ASN A 949 40.02 106.25 -22.97
N VAL A 950 39.49 106.26 -21.74
CA VAL A 950 40.12 105.61 -20.55
C VAL A 950 39.95 104.08 -20.53
N LEU A 951 38.92 103.53 -21.18
CA LEU A 951 38.65 102.08 -21.16
C LEU A 951 39.62 101.31 -22.09
N ASP A 952 39.77 101.76 -23.34
CA ASP A 952 40.78 101.24 -24.28
C ASP A 952 42.19 101.34 -23.67
N LEU A 953 42.50 102.45 -23.00
CA LEU A 953 43.81 102.66 -22.39
C LEU A 953 44.07 101.70 -21.23
N MET A 954 43.08 101.37 -20.40
CA MET A 954 43.26 100.43 -19.28
C MET A 954 43.51 99.00 -19.77
N ILE A 955 42.80 98.56 -20.82
CA ILE A 955 42.97 97.21 -21.38
C ILE A 955 44.32 97.10 -22.11
N SER A 956 44.68 98.10 -22.94
CA SER A 956 46.01 98.14 -23.60
C SER A 956 47.15 98.15 -22.59
N LEU A 957 47.05 98.94 -21.50
CA LEU A 957 48.11 99.00 -20.49
C LEU A 957 48.31 97.67 -19.76
N PHE A 958 47.23 96.91 -19.54
CA PHE A 958 47.26 95.62 -18.84
C PHE A 958 48.05 94.56 -19.64
N VAL A 959 47.94 94.63 -20.97
CA VAL A 959 48.69 93.82 -21.93
C VAL A 959 50.13 94.31 -22.02
N ASP A 960 50.36 95.59 -22.31
CA ASP A 960 51.70 96.13 -22.56
C ASP A 960 52.64 96.02 -21.35
N LEU A 961 52.11 96.05 -20.11
CA LEU A 961 52.92 95.95 -18.89
C LEU A 961 53.40 94.54 -18.54
N ASN A 962 52.68 93.48 -18.95
CA ASN A 962 53.04 92.09 -18.67
C ASN A 962 53.57 91.33 -19.90
N CYS A 963 53.24 91.79 -21.11
CA CYS A 963 53.43 91.06 -22.35
C CYS A 963 54.42 91.78 -23.27
N GLY A 964 55.61 92.10 -22.73
CA GLY A 964 56.51 93.13 -23.25
C GLY A 964 56.86 93.04 -24.75
N GLY A 965 56.35 94.01 -25.51
CA GLY A 965 56.74 94.29 -26.89
C GLY A 965 56.69 95.80 -27.19
N ASP A 966 57.80 96.37 -27.67
CA ASP A 966 57.84 97.79 -28.06
C ASP A 966 56.89 98.07 -29.25
N ARG A 967 55.85 98.90 -29.06
CA ARG A 967 55.62 100.12 -29.89
C ARG A 967 54.54 101.09 -29.45
#